data_AF-M1CHC9-F1
#
_entry.id   AF-M1CHC9-F1
#
_cell.length_a   1.000
_cell.length_b   1.000
_cell.length_c   1.000
_cell.angle_alpha   90.00
_cell.angle_beta   90.00
_cell.angle_gamma   90.00
#
_symmetry.space_group_name_H-M   'P 1'
#
loop_
_entity.id
_entity.type
_entity.pdbx_description
1 polymer ?
#
loop_
_entity_poly.entity_id
_entity_poly.type
_entity_poly.pdbx_seq_one_letter_code
_entity_poly.pdbx_strand_id
1 'polypeptide(L)'
;MERRRFDESSLLPHSVTGGSGLRSSPPPRPPNYTCHRVQGALKHLASIDPLELCDEAKVEHCRATRDLRSCGRHVQSVLNSCGHASLCEECSQRCDVCPICRIPLPKDANRLRLRLYYECIEAGLISKRCDDRLQEKEDSDKQLVADIQRLYALFDVALENNLVSLICHYVTDVCMDESAVSSDPIIAFLLDEVVVKDWCKRTFNNILTEIQVIYNLTMNELKENLSLFFKFSVKLGGISNVIDVLESSFKGSLSAKLHDLHHLQESILKTKQHMEIMIWCIRHEFLENVKSRHKNYASWRALVRERKSAAIKRAWPDSVNHSDEYNASTLFIEDALSNIEAAEQGDLDDHEEELALAYLQKDEGSLYSRSKIEGMAGCYPFESLRAAADILFLRGSSDLVVAKQAIFLYFMFDRQWTVPDEQWRHIIDDFAATFGVTRHSLLESFTFFLLDDEGVPALKEACQLLPEISNPTIHPKVAQVLLERGNPDAALMVLRWSGQDGTQLISLREAVTAVRVRVECGLLTETFTYQRLICAKIKEKKLRDEQFQSASAEVEDQCRSWGLWVETLVTEICCLCIRRNLVDRMIELPWTADEEKHLHKCLLDFAAEDPSTPIGSLLVVFYLQVLPSTSRFHVLLFCNFLRLAVTLRKLVYVGSLFTHLHVSRFHLNSFTNYLLMIRI
;
A
#
# COMPACT_ATOMS: atom_id res chain seq x y z
N MET A 1 -26.06 8.32 64.63
CA MET A 1 -25.03 7.94 65.62
C MET A 1 -25.54 6.65 66.25
N GLU A 2 -24.97 5.47 66.09
CA GLU A 2 -23.59 5.05 65.85
C GLU A 2 -23.47 3.78 64.96
N ARG A 3 -22.28 3.69 64.34
CA ARG A 3 -21.52 2.61 63.66
C ARG A 3 -21.96 1.15 63.91
N ARG A 4 -22.11 0.27 62.91
CA ARG A 4 -21.22 -0.34 61.86
C ARG A 4 -20.66 -1.74 62.24
N ARG A 5 -20.74 -2.67 61.27
CA ARG A 5 -20.13 -4.03 61.10
C ARG A 5 -20.82 -5.19 61.85
N PHE A 6 -20.93 -6.43 61.36
CA PHE A 6 -20.05 -7.28 60.53
C PHE A 6 -20.87 -8.33 59.73
N ASP A 7 -20.26 -8.86 58.67
CA ASP A 7 -20.68 -10.01 57.83
C ASP A 7 -20.71 -11.35 58.57
N GLU A 8 -21.60 -12.27 58.18
CA GLU A 8 -21.29 -13.71 58.01
C GLU A 8 -22.40 -14.53 57.27
N SER A 9 -21.96 -15.36 56.32
CA SER A 9 -22.49 -16.70 55.93
C SER A 9 -23.80 -16.89 55.10
N SER A 10 -23.61 -17.05 53.78
CA SER A 10 -23.84 -18.26 52.95
C SER A 10 -25.17 -19.06 52.92
N LEU A 11 -25.66 -19.29 51.67
CA LEU A 11 -26.44 -20.43 51.10
C LEU A 11 -27.96 -20.43 51.38
N LEU A 12 -28.94 -20.46 50.44
CA LEU A 12 -29.11 -21.03 49.09
C LEU A 12 -30.48 -20.52 48.48
N PRO A 13 -30.97 -21.00 47.30
CA PRO A 13 -31.14 -20.26 46.04
C PRO A 13 -32.56 -19.66 45.78
N HIS A 14 -32.64 -18.46 45.19
CA HIS A 14 -33.92 -17.97 44.64
C HIS A 14 -33.92 -17.99 43.12
N SER A 15 -34.72 -18.91 42.59
CA SER A 15 -35.24 -18.94 41.23
C SER A 15 -36.00 -17.65 40.91
N VAL A 16 -35.54 -16.94 39.88
CA VAL A 16 -36.31 -15.86 39.26
C VAL A 16 -36.57 -16.24 37.80
N THR A 17 -37.67 -16.94 37.58
CA THR A 17 -38.42 -16.89 36.33
C THR A 17 -39.03 -15.50 36.18
N GLY A 18 -38.71 -14.80 35.08
CA GLY A 18 -39.41 -13.55 34.73
C GLY A 18 -38.56 -12.53 33.96
N GLY A 19 -37.94 -12.93 32.85
CA GLY A 19 -37.32 -12.00 31.91
C GLY A 19 -38.19 -11.84 30.67
N SER A 20 -39.01 -10.79 30.63
CA SER A 20 -39.73 -10.36 29.43
C SER A 20 -38.76 -10.18 28.28
N GLY A 21 -38.86 -11.06 27.28
CA GLY A 21 -38.07 -10.97 26.05
C GLY A 21 -38.32 -9.63 25.36
N LEU A 22 -37.24 -8.86 25.21
CA LEU A 22 -37.12 -7.83 24.19
C LEU A 22 -37.33 -8.50 22.83
N ARG A 23 -38.56 -8.49 22.33
CA ARG A 23 -38.85 -8.85 20.93
C ARG A 23 -38.12 -7.84 20.05
N SER A 24 -37.01 -8.29 19.46
CA SER A 24 -36.42 -7.64 18.30
C SER A 24 -37.52 -7.46 17.25
N SER A 25 -37.62 -6.24 16.72
CA SER A 25 -38.55 -5.99 15.63
C SER A 25 -38.09 -6.77 14.41
N PRO A 26 -39.00 -7.31 13.59
CA PRO A 26 -38.60 -7.86 12.30
C PRO A 26 -37.93 -6.75 11.46
N PRO A 27 -36.92 -7.09 10.63
CA PRO A 27 -36.29 -6.13 9.74
C PRO A 27 -37.34 -5.49 8.82
N PRO A 28 -37.17 -4.21 8.44
CA PRO A 28 -38.07 -3.55 7.51
C PRO A 28 -38.14 -4.36 6.21
N ARG A 29 -39.37 -4.66 5.76
CA ARG A 29 -39.57 -5.36 4.47
C ARG A 29 -39.01 -4.49 3.34
N PRO A 30 -38.34 -5.07 2.34
CA PRO A 30 -37.82 -4.31 1.21
C PRO A 30 -38.96 -3.58 0.48
N PRO A 31 -38.72 -2.37 -0.04
CA PRO A 31 -39.73 -1.63 -0.81
C PRO A 31 -40.19 -2.45 -2.02
N ASN A 32 -41.49 -2.40 -2.33
CA ASN A 32 -41.97 -3.02 -3.55
C ASN A 32 -41.71 -2.09 -4.75
N TYR A 33 -40.57 -2.28 -5.42
CA TYR A 33 -40.15 -1.48 -6.59
C TYR A 33 -41.08 -1.59 -7.82
N THR A 34 -42.00 -2.56 -7.84
CA THR A 34 -43.04 -2.64 -8.89
C THR A 34 -44.24 -1.73 -8.59
N CYS A 35 -44.32 -1.16 -7.38
CA CYS A 35 -45.39 -0.26 -6.98
C CYS A 35 -45.25 1.10 -7.68
N HIS A 36 -46.34 1.59 -8.27
CA HIS A 36 -46.40 2.90 -8.90
C HIS A 36 -46.00 4.04 -7.95
N ARG A 37 -46.30 3.92 -6.64
CA ARG A 37 -45.92 4.94 -5.65
C ARG A 37 -44.40 5.03 -5.45
N VAL A 38 -43.72 3.89 -5.38
CA VAL A 38 -42.26 3.82 -5.26
C VAL A 38 -41.60 4.38 -6.53
N GLN A 39 -42.07 3.97 -7.70
CA GLN A 39 -41.55 4.48 -8.97
C GLN A 39 -41.82 5.98 -9.16
N GLY A 40 -42.99 6.46 -8.71
CA GLY A 40 -43.34 7.88 -8.74
C GLY A 40 -42.40 8.71 -7.87
N ALA A 41 -42.21 8.31 -6.61
CA ALA A 41 -41.31 9.01 -5.68
C ALA A 41 -39.85 9.01 -6.19
N LEU A 42 -39.34 7.88 -6.70
CA LEU A 42 -37.98 7.79 -7.25
C LEU A 42 -37.81 8.61 -8.53
N LYS A 43 -38.82 8.66 -9.41
CA LYS A 43 -38.80 9.53 -10.60
C LYS A 43 -38.77 11.00 -10.20
N HIS A 44 -39.58 11.37 -9.22
CA HIS A 44 -39.62 12.74 -8.69
C HIS A 44 -38.26 13.12 -8.08
N LEU A 45 -37.68 12.26 -7.23
CA LEU A 45 -36.34 12.44 -6.68
C LEU A 45 -35.25 12.53 -7.77
N ALA A 46 -35.33 11.73 -8.83
CA ALA A 46 -34.35 11.76 -9.92
C ALA A 46 -34.47 13.00 -10.82
N SER A 47 -35.62 13.67 -10.84
CA SER A 47 -35.89 14.84 -11.70
C SER A 47 -35.93 16.17 -10.94
N ILE A 48 -35.78 16.14 -9.62
CA ILE A 48 -35.84 17.35 -8.79
C ILE A 48 -34.63 18.24 -9.08
N ASP A 49 -34.84 19.56 -9.04
CA ASP A 49 -33.74 20.51 -9.01
C ASP A 49 -33.00 20.37 -7.68
N PRO A 50 -31.67 20.17 -7.65
CA PRO A 50 -30.91 20.07 -6.41
C PRO A 50 -31.17 21.22 -5.43
N LEU A 51 -31.44 22.44 -5.91
CA LEU A 51 -31.75 23.60 -5.06
C LEU A 51 -33.06 23.42 -4.28
N GLU A 52 -34.04 22.71 -4.86
CA GLU A 52 -35.34 22.44 -4.22
C GLU A 52 -35.24 21.36 -3.12
N LEU A 53 -34.13 20.60 -3.03
CA LEU A 53 -33.94 19.59 -1.97
C LEU A 53 -33.88 20.21 -0.58
N CYS A 54 -33.26 21.39 -0.44
CA CYS A 54 -33.26 22.17 0.80
C CYS A 54 -34.70 22.49 1.24
N ASP A 55 -35.50 22.95 0.29
CA ASP A 55 -36.90 23.30 0.51
C ASP A 55 -37.74 22.06 0.79
N GLU A 56 -37.42 20.88 0.25
CA GLU A 56 -38.09 19.61 0.56
C GLU A 56 -37.68 18.99 1.90
N ALA A 57 -36.44 19.23 2.35
CA ALA A 57 -35.96 18.77 3.64
C ALA A 57 -36.53 19.61 4.80
N LYS A 58 -36.72 20.91 4.60
CA LYS A 58 -37.17 21.84 5.65
C LYS A 58 -38.55 21.51 6.24
N VAL A 59 -38.67 21.49 7.56
CA VAL A 59 -39.92 21.30 8.26
C VAL A 59 -40.73 22.59 8.24
N GLU A 60 -41.75 22.63 7.40
CA GLU A 60 -42.63 23.78 7.28
C GLU A 60 -43.84 23.68 8.19
N HIS A 61 -44.28 24.83 8.70
CA HIS A 61 -45.39 24.95 9.64
C HIS A 61 -46.53 25.76 9.04
N CYS A 62 -47.76 25.36 9.37
CA CYS A 62 -48.97 25.97 8.85
C CYS A 62 -49.07 27.42 9.34
N ARG A 63 -49.06 28.35 8.38
CA ARG A 63 -49.11 29.80 8.62
C ARG A 63 -50.53 30.36 8.67
N ALA A 64 -51.54 29.50 8.65
CA ALA A 64 -52.92 29.93 8.81
C ALA A 64 -53.14 30.57 10.20
N THR A 65 -53.66 31.78 10.21
CA THR A 65 -54.11 32.46 11.43
C THR A 65 -55.51 31.98 11.78
N ARG A 66 -55.66 31.30 12.93
CA ARG A 66 -56.96 30.86 13.46
C ARG A 66 -57.25 31.64 14.72
N ASP A 67 -58.24 32.53 14.71
CA ASP A 67 -58.78 33.19 15.91
C ASP A 67 -57.69 33.66 16.91
N LEU A 68 -56.73 34.46 16.44
CA LEU A 68 -55.58 35.01 17.19
C LEU A 68 -54.43 34.04 17.57
N ARG A 69 -54.46 32.78 17.14
CA ARG A 69 -53.33 31.84 17.27
C ARG A 69 -52.93 31.24 15.91
N SER A 70 -51.64 31.12 15.63
CA SER A 70 -51.14 30.43 14.43
C SER A 70 -51.44 28.94 14.54
N CYS A 71 -51.86 28.30 13.44
CA CYS A 71 -52.13 26.86 13.44
C CYS A 71 -50.90 26.05 13.84
N GLY A 72 -49.71 26.40 13.34
CA GLY A 72 -48.44 25.82 13.79
C GLY A 72 -48.28 24.32 13.54
N ARG A 73 -49.19 23.65 12.81
CA ARG A 73 -49.05 22.22 12.49
C ARG A 73 -48.06 22.02 11.36
N HIS A 74 -47.31 20.91 11.39
CA HIS A 74 -46.43 20.51 10.29
C HIS A 74 -47.18 20.38 8.96
N VAL A 75 -46.55 20.87 7.90
CA VAL A 75 -47.09 20.86 6.54
C VAL A 75 -46.43 19.74 5.74
N GLN A 76 -47.25 18.78 5.31
CA GLN A 76 -46.83 17.60 4.55
C GLN A 76 -46.97 17.76 3.04
N SER A 77 -47.61 18.85 2.60
CA SER A 77 -47.99 19.04 1.19
C SER A 77 -47.74 20.47 0.74
N VAL A 78 -47.40 20.63 -0.53
CA VAL A 78 -47.27 21.92 -1.21
C VAL A 78 -48.57 22.27 -1.93
N LEU A 79 -48.84 23.58 -2.07
CA LEU A 79 -49.96 24.08 -2.84
C LEU A 79 -49.66 24.00 -4.34
N ASN A 80 -50.48 23.30 -5.12
CA ASN A 80 -50.27 23.12 -6.57
C ASN A 80 -50.28 24.43 -7.36
N SER A 81 -50.93 25.47 -6.84
CA SER A 81 -51.03 26.77 -7.51
C SER A 81 -49.75 27.61 -7.42
N CYS A 82 -48.88 27.36 -6.44
CA CYS A 82 -47.74 28.23 -6.17
C CYS A 82 -46.51 27.54 -5.55
N GLY A 83 -46.52 26.22 -5.36
CA GLY A 83 -45.40 25.45 -4.80
C GLY A 83 -45.17 25.62 -3.29
N HIS A 84 -45.85 26.55 -2.61
CA HIS A 84 -45.55 26.86 -1.21
C HIS A 84 -46.14 25.84 -0.22
N ALA A 85 -45.31 25.31 0.67
CA ALA A 85 -45.70 24.49 1.83
C ALA A 85 -46.20 25.35 3.01
N SER A 86 -47.28 26.12 2.78
CA SER A 86 -47.72 27.17 3.73
C SER A 86 -48.93 26.83 4.59
N LEU A 87 -49.69 25.78 4.23
CA LEU A 87 -50.97 25.42 4.84
C LEU A 87 -51.03 23.90 5.07
N CYS A 88 -51.51 23.47 6.24
CA CYS A 88 -51.86 22.07 6.45
C CYS A 88 -53.14 21.70 5.69
N GLU A 89 -53.43 20.40 5.55
CA GLU A 89 -54.58 19.90 4.79
C GLU A 89 -55.91 20.51 5.25
N GLU A 90 -56.15 20.60 6.56
CA GLU A 90 -57.35 21.24 7.12
C GLU A 90 -57.46 22.73 6.81
N CYS A 91 -56.35 23.47 6.87
CA CYS A 91 -56.33 24.91 6.63
C CYS A 91 -56.40 25.24 5.14
N SER A 92 -55.87 24.38 4.27
CA SER A 92 -55.95 24.54 2.80
C SER A 92 -57.38 24.55 2.25
N GLN A 93 -58.31 23.91 2.97
CA GLN A 93 -59.73 23.88 2.62
C GLN A 93 -60.44 25.18 3.02
N ARG A 94 -59.91 25.92 4.00
CA ARG A 94 -60.54 27.10 4.61
C ARG A 94 -59.96 28.42 4.11
N CYS A 95 -58.72 28.40 3.63
CA CYS A 95 -58.08 29.57 3.06
C CYS A 95 -58.37 29.64 1.55
N ASP A 96 -58.69 30.84 1.06
CA ASP A 96 -58.90 31.09 -0.38
C ASP A 96 -57.61 31.56 -1.08
N VAL A 97 -56.58 31.95 -0.32
CA VAL A 97 -55.30 32.47 -0.84
C VAL A 97 -54.12 31.87 -0.07
N CYS A 98 -52.98 31.74 -0.74
CA CYS A 98 -51.73 31.36 -0.08
C CYS A 98 -51.27 32.46 0.91
N PRO A 99 -50.93 32.12 2.17
CA PRO A 99 -50.43 33.10 3.15
C PRO A 99 -49.10 33.76 2.78
N ILE A 100 -48.30 33.14 1.90
CA ILE A 100 -46.98 33.63 1.52
C ILE A 100 -47.08 34.55 0.29
N CYS A 101 -47.55 34.02 -0.84
CA CYS A 101 -47.57 34.74 -2.12
C CYS A 101 -48.93 35.32 -2.52
N ARG A 102 -49.99 35.07 -1.73
CA ARG A 102 -51.37 35.54 -1.98
C ARG A 102 -52.02 35.06 -3.28
N ILE A 103 -51.43 34.06 -3.95
CA ILE A 103 -52.03 33.42 -5.14
C ILE A 103 -53.34 32.71 -4.73
N PRO A 104 -54.44 32.84 -5.51
CA PRO A 104 -55.70 32.17 -5.23
C PRO A 104 -55.57 30.65 -5.25
N LEU A 105 -56.29 29.98 -4.35
CA LEU A 105 -56.32 28.51 -4.29
C LEU A 105 -57.51 27.97 -5.11
N PRO A 106 -57.28 27.03 -6.04
CA PRO A 106 -58.35 26.43 -6.83
C PRO A 106 -59.32 25.67 -5.93
N LYS A 107 -60.62 25.67 -6.25
CA LYS A 107 -61.62 25.05 -5.36
C LYS A 107 -61.69 23.52 -5.43
N ASP A 108 -60.98 22.90 -6.36
CA ASP A 108 -61.07 21.47 -6.69
C ASP A 108 -60.34 20.55 -5.69
N ALA A 109 -60.46 19.24 -5.88
CA ALA A 109 -59.82 18.22 -5.03
C ALA A 109 -58.29 18.18 -5.18
N ASN A 110 -57.74 18.70 -6.29
CA ASN A 110 -56.31 18.63 -6.59
C ASN A 110 -55.55 19.91 -6.15
N ARG A 111 -55.76 20.35 -4.92
CA ARG A 111 -55.11 21.57 -4.36
C ARG A 111 -53.70 21.33 -3.86
N LEU A 112 -53.43 20.12 -3.38
CA LEU A 112 -52.23 19.77 -2.65
C LEU A 112 -51.49 18.65 -3.38
N ARG A 113 -50.16 18.74 -3.42
CA ARG A 113 -49.26 17.64 -3.76
C ARG A 113 -48.42 17.32 -2.53
N LEU A 114 -48.21 16.04 -2.25
CA LEU A 114 -47.31 15.63 -1.18
C LEU A 114 -45.89 16.14 -1.47
N ARG A 115 -45.19 16.51 -0.41
CA ARG A 115 -43.78 16.86 -0.47
C ARG A 115 -42.94 15.61 -0.62
N LEU A 116 -41.80 15.72 -1.30
CA LEU A 116 -40.98 14.58 -1.71
C LEU A 116 -40.60 13.69 -0.51
N TYR A 117 -40.20 14.30 0.62
CA TYR A 117 -39.91 13.56 1.85
C TYR A 117 -41.07 12.66 2.31
N TYR A 118 -42.30 13.19 2.29
CA TYR A 118 -43.49 12.43 2.68
C TYR A 118 -43.94 11.45 1.60
N GLU A 119 -43.73 11.74 0.32
CA GLU A 119 -43.91 10.77 -0.77
C GLU A 119 -42.99 9.55 -0.56
N CYS A 120 -41.74 9.77 -0.18
CA CYS A 120 -40.79 8.70 0.16
C CYS A 120 -41.22 7.91 1.40
N ILE A 121 -41.81 8.54 2.42
CA ILE A 121 -42.41 7.85 3.57
C ILE A 121 -43.60 6.98 3.15
N GLU A 122 -44.53 7.52 2.37
CA GLU A 122 -45.71 6.78 1.90
C GLU A 122 -45.35 5.62 0.96
N ALA A 123 -44.27 5.79 0.19
CA ALA A 123 -43.69 4.74 -0.65
C ALA A 123 -42.95 3.65 0.17
N GLY A 124 -42.68 3.90 1.46
CA GLY A 124 -41.90 3.00 2.32
C GLY A 124 -40.41 3.02 2.04
N LEU A 125 -39.91 4.04 1.33
CA LEU A 125 -38.48 4.27 1.09
C LEU A 125 -37.80 4.84 2.35
N ILE A 126 -38.52 5.62 3.15
CA ILE A 126 -38.05 6.15 4.44
C ILE A 126 -38.84 5.48 5.56
N SER A 127 -38.13 4.92 6.55
CA SER A 127 -38.76 4.26 7.69
C SER A 127 -39.45 5.28 8.61
N LYS A 128 -40.73 5.06 8.88
CA LYS A 128 -41.57 5.89 9.77
C LYS A 128 -41.05 6.05 11.21
N ARG A 129 -40.07 5.23 11.62
CA ARG A 129 -39.49 5.27 12.98
C ARG A 129 -38.74 6.56 13.31
N CYS A 130 -38.38 7.38 12.33
CA CYS A 130 -37.64 8.62 12.58
C CYS A 130 -38.49 9.78 13.13
N ASP A 131 -39.83 9.78 13.01
CA ASP A 131 -40.61 11.02 13.19
C ASP A 131 -41.57 11.04 14.42
N ASP A 132 -42.10 9.90 14.88
CA ASP A 132 -43.26 9.95 15.81
C ASP A 132 -42.91 10.15 17.30
N ARG A 133 -41.62 10.11 17.70
CA ARG A 133 -41.21 10.22 19.12
C ARG A 133 -40.78 11.61 19.58
N LEU A 134 -40.67 12.58 18.68
CA LEU A 134 -40.35 13.98 19.00
C LEU A 134 -41.61 14.84 19.23
N GLN A 135 -42.75 14.20 19.50
CA GLN A 135 -44.00 14.89 19.79
C GLN A 135 -43.89 15.73 21.06
N GLU A 136 -44.13 17.03 20.87
CA GLU A 136 -44.57 18.01 21.87
C GLU A 136 -43.52 18.52 22.86
N LYS A 137 -42.52 19.26 22.37
CA LYS A 137 -42.05 20.51 23.02
C LYS A 137 -41.08 21.29 22.13
N GLU A 138 -41.38 22.58 21.97
CA GLU A 138 -40.64 23.61 21.25
C GLU A 138 -39.21 23.78 21.81
N ASP A 139 -38.26 22.96 21.38
CA ASP A 139 -36.83 23.27 21.46
C ASP A 139 -36.35 23.52 20.03
N SER A 140 -35.92 24.76 19.73
CA SER A 140 -35.36 25.15 18.43
C SER A 140 -34.24 24.22 17.98
N ASP A 141 -33.43 23.72 18.93
CA ASP A 141 -32.28 22.86 18.66
C ASP A 141 -32.71 21.45 18.21
N LYS A 142 -33.89 20.97 18.62
CA LYS A 142 -34.44 19.70 18.14
C LYS A 142 -35.00 19.82 16.72
N GLN A 143 -35.43 21.02 16.33
CA GLN A 143 -35.92 21.31 14.99
C GLN A 143 -34.79 21.32 13.96
N LEU A 144 -33.63 21.92 14.31
CA LEU A 144 -32.41 21.91 13.49
C LEU A 144 -31.98 20.49 13.10
N VAL A 145 -32.04 19.59 14.08
CA VAL A 145 -31.67 18.18 13.89
C VAL A 145 -32.66 17.48 12.94
N ALA A 146 -33.94 17.85 12.93
CA ALA A 146 -34.94 17.23 12.08
C ALA A 146 -34.75 17.57 10.60
N ASP A 147 -34.45 18.85 10.27
CA ASP A 147 -34.26 19.29 8.88
C ASP A 147 -33.05 18.60 8.23
N ILE A 148 -31.93 18.55 8.95
CA ILE A 148 -30.71 17.85 8.50
C ILE A 148 -31.00 16.35 8.32
N GLN A 149 -31.71 15.73 9.26
CA GLN A 149 -32.07 14.32 9.16
C GLN A 149 -32.97 14.00 7.96
N ARG A 150 -33.84 14.93 7.56
CA ARG A 150 -34.68 14.77 6.36
C ARG A 150 -33.86 14.80 5.09
N LEU A 151 -32.90 15.72 4.98
CA LEU A 151 -31.97 15.76 3.86
C LEU A 151 -31.13 14.47 3.80
N TYR A 152 -30.58 14.02 4.94
CA TYR A 152 -29.83 12.76 5.01
C TYR A 152 -30.68 11.57 4.59
N ALA A 153 -31.95 11.51 4.97
CA ALA A 153 -32.84 10.44 4.54
C ALA A 153 -33.10 10.47 3.02
N LEU A 154 -33.18 11.65 2.40
CA LEU A 154 -33.27 11.76 0.93
C LEU A 154 -31.98 11.31 0.24
N PHE A 155 -30.82 11.67 0.79
CA PHE A 155 -29.52 11.19 0.31
C PHE A 155 -29.36 9.67 0.49
N ASP A 156 -29.79 9.12 1.62
CA ASP A 156 -29.82 7.68 1.87
C ASP A 156 -30.68 7.00 0.79
N VAL A 157 -31.89 7.49 0.52
CA VAL A 157 -32.76 6.97 -0.54
C VAL A 157 -32.08 7.08 -1.92
N ALA A 158 -31.42 8.19 -2.22
CA ALA A 158 -30.70 8.35 -3.49
C ALA A 158 -29.56 7.32 -3.61
N LEU A 159 -28.74 7.17 -2.57
CA LEU A 159 -27.63 6.20 -2.51
C LEU A 159 -28.13 4.76 -2.63
N GLU A 160 -29.22 4.40 -1.93
CA GLU A 160 -29.79 3.04 -1.98
C GLU A 160 -30.37 2.66 -3.35
N ASN A 161 -30.71 3.66 -4.18
CA ASN A 161 -31.35 3.48 -5.48
C ASN A 161 -30.45 3.89 -6.65
N ASN A 162 -29.13 3.98 -6.45
CA ASN A 162 -28.13 4.33 -7.46
C ASN A 162 -28.35 5.70 -8.13
N LEU A 163 -28.91 6.67 -7.39
CA LEU A 163 -29.09 8.06 -7.82
C LEU A 163 -28.01 8.98 -7.26
N VAL A 164 -26.78 8.47 -7.10
CA VAL A 164 -25.64 9.19 -6.50
C VAL A 164 -25.32 10.49 -7.24
N SER A 165 -25.56 10.54 -8.56
CA SER A 165 -25.39 11.75 -9.37
C SER A 165 -26.20 12.94 -8.85
N LEU A 166 -27.36 12.71 -8.22
CA LEU A 166 -28.14 13.77 -7.60
C LEU A 166 -27.38 14.44 -6.45
N ILE A 167 -26.70 13.63 -5.63
CA ILE A 167 -25.91 14.13 -4.49
C ILE A 167 -24.67 14.86 -5.02
N CYS A 168 -24.03 14.34 -6.07
CA CYS A 168 -22.92 15.03 -6.74
C CYS A 168 -23.36 16.39 -7.31
N HIS A 169 -24.52 16.47 -7.98
CA HIS A 169 -25.07 17.74 -8.47
C HIS A 169 -25.45 18.67 -7.32
N TYR A 170 -25.95 18.14 -6.19
CA TYR A 170 -26.18 18.96 -5.00
C TYR A 170 -24.87 19.62 -4.51
N VAL A 171 -23.76 18.88 -4.49
CA VAL A 171 -22.46 19.47 -4.16
C VAL A 171 -22.08 20.58 -5.14
N THR A 172 -22.15 20.34 -6.45
CA THR A 172 -21.67 21.32 -7.45
C THR A 172 -22.59 22.51 -7.62
N ASP A 173 -23.90 22.30 -7.57
CA ASP A 173 -24.92 23.28 -7.97
C ASP A 173 -25.51 24.02 -6.77
N VAL A 174 -25.39 23.45 -5.56
CA VAL A 174 -25.91 24.03 -4.32
C VAL A 174 -24.77 24.43 -3.40
N CYS A 175 -23.90 23.49 -3.02
CA CYS A 175 -22.84 23.76 -2.03
C CYS A 175 -21.73 24.68 -2.55
N MET A 176 -21.44 24.63 -3.85
CA MET A 176 -20.38 25.45 -4.47
C MET A 176 -20.93 26.73 -5.13
N ASP A 177 -22.23 27.01 -5.03
CA ASP A 177 -22.83 28.22 -5.58
C ASP A 177 -22.62 29.41 -4.63
N GLU A 178 -21.69 30.29 -4.97
CA GLU A 178 -21.43 31.53 -4.21
C GLU A 178 -22.65 32.47 -4.12
N SER A 179 -23.64 32.31 -5.00
CA SER A 179 -24.86 33.12 -5.01
C SER A 179 -25.98 32.55 -4.12
N ALA A 180 -25.85 31.29 -3.68
CA ALA A 180 -26.80 30.62 -2.81
C ALA A 180 -26.58 31.05 -1.35
N VAL A 181 -27.21 32.16 -0.96
CA VAL A 181 -27.15 32.69 0.42
C VAL A 181 -28.56 32.81 1.00
N SER A 182 -28.71 32.35 2.25
CA SER A 182 -29.97 32.45 2.98
C SER A 182 -29.79 33.16 4.31
N SER A 183 -30.76 34.00 4.68
CA SER A 183 -30.83 34.60 6.01
C SER A 183 -31.33 33.62 7.08
N ASP A 184 -31.87 32.47 6.66
CA ASP A 184 -32.27 31.40 7.56
C ASP A 184 -31.04 30.54 7.88
N PRO A 185 -30.60 30.46 9.16
CA PRO A 185 -29.39 29.73 9.53
C PRO A 185 -29.46 28.23 9.19
N ILE A 186 -30.67 27.67 9.10
CA ILE A 186 -30.86 26.26 8.72
C ILE A 186 -30.56 26.07 7.26
N ILE A 187 -31.19 26.88 6.40
CA ILE A 187 -30.95 26.81 4.97
C ILE A 187 -29.50 27.16 4.67
N ALA A 188 -28.92 28.16 5.34
CA ALA A 188 -27.50 28.47 5.20
C ALA A 188 -26.59 27.27 5.51
N PHE A 189 -26.93 26.46 6.52
CA PHE A 189 -26.19 25.22 6.81
C PHE A 189 -26.45 24.11 5.77
N LEU A 190 -27.68 23.94 5.29
CA LEU A 190 -27.99 22.96 4.25
C LEU A 190 -27.29 23.29 2.92
N LEU A 191 -27.05 24.57 2.66
CA LEU A 191 -26.30 25.06 1.50
C LEU A 191 -24.77 24.91 1.68
N ASP A 192 -24.26 24.55 2.86
CA ASP A 192 -22.81 24.44 3.12
C ASP A 192 -22.30 23.02 2.80
N GLU A 193 -21.07 22.88 2.32
CA GLU A 193 -20.46 21.57 2.04
C GLU A 193 -20.42 20.61 3.25
N VAL A 194 -20.43 21.17 4.47
CA VAL A 194 -20.28 20.43 5.72
C VAL A 194 -21.42 19.43 5.89
N VAL A 195 -22.63 19.76 5.43
CA VAL A 195 -23.78 18.86 5.53
C VAL A 195 -23.55 17.57 4.73
N VAL A 196 -22.91 17.66 3.56
CA VAL A 196 -22.62 16.50 2.72
C VAL A 196 -21.46 15.70 3.31
N LYS A 197 -20.41 16.37 3.81
CA LYS A 197 -19.30 15.72 4.50
C LYS A 197 -19.77 14.91 5.72
N ASP A 198 -20.63 15.51 6.55
CA ASP A 198 -21.17 14.86 7.75
C ASP A 198 -22.10 13.69 7.39
N TRP A 199 -22.88 13.82 6.31
CA TRP A 199 -23.65 12.70 5.76
C TRP A 199 -22.74 11.55 5.31
N CYS A 200 -21.65 11.82 4.58
CA CYS A 200 -20.70 10.81 4.15
C CYS A 200 -20.09 10.06 5.35
N LYS A 201 -19.61 10.80 6.37
CA LYS A 201 -19.06 10.24 7.61
C LYS A 201 -20.08 9.36 8.35
N ARG A 202 -21.30 9.87 8.56
CA ARG A 202 -22.39 9.12 9.20
C ARG A 202 -22.71 7.84 8.44
N THR A 203 -22.85 7.94 7.13
CA THR A 203 -23.24 6.80 6.27
C THR A 203 -22.15 5.74 6.25
N PHE A 204 -20.88 6.15 6.15
CA PHE A 204 -19.75 5.25 6.24
C PHE A 204 -19.70 4.52 7.58
N ASN A 205 -19.85 5.24 8.71
CA ASN A 205 -19.88 4.63 10.04
C ASN A 205 -21.04 3.63 10.21
N ASN A 206 -22.23 3.96 9.70
CA ASN A 206 -23.36 3.01 9.71
C ASN A 206 -23.01 1.74 8.93
N ILE A 207 -22.43 1.89 7.73
CA ILE A 207 -21.99 0.76 6.91
C ILE A 207 -20.96 -0.09 7.67
N LEU A 208 -19.95 0.52 8.31
CA LEU A 208 -18.96 -0.19 9.13
C LEU A 208 -19.62 -1.01 10.25
N THR A 209 -20.56 -0.42 10.99
CA THR A 209 -21.25 -1.15 12.07
C THR A 209 -22.07 -2.34 11.55
N GLU A 210 -22.72 -2.21 10.40
CA GLU A 210 -23.47 -3.31 9.79
C GLU A 210 -22.52 -4.41 9.27
N ILE A 211 -21.41 -4.03 8.67
CA ILE A 211 -20.37 -4.96 8.20
C ILE A 211 -19.79 -5.75 9.37
N GLN A 212 -19.47 -5.08 10.48
CA GLN A 212 -18.88 -5.71 11.67
C GLN A 212 -19.78 -6.83 12.22
N VAL A 213 -21.09 -6.60 12.27
CA VAL A 213 -22.06 -7.61 12.70
C VAL A 213 -22.02 -8.83 11.78
N ILE A 214 -21.95 -8.60 10.48
CA ILE A 214 -21.92 -9.68 9.47
C ILE A 214 -20.59 -10.44 9.50
N TYR A 215 -19.48 -9.77 9.78
CA TYR A 215 -18.15 -10.38 9.74
C TYR A 215 -17.91 -11.40 10.86
N ASN A 216 -18.69 -11.33 11.93
CA ASN A 216 -18.68 -12.27 13.05
C ASN A 216 -19.55 -13.53 12.80
N LEU A 217 -20.22 -13.62 11.65
CA LEU A 217 -21.06 -14.76 11.29
C LEU A 217 -20.25 -15.97 10.78
N THR A 218 -20.89 -17.14 10.78
CA THR A 218 -20.33 -18.37 10.23
C THR A 218 -20.30 -18.37 8.70
N MET A 219 -19.54 -19.27 8.08
CA MET A 219 -19.39 -19.34 6.63
C MET A 219 -20.70 -19.51 5.85
N ASN A 220 -21.63 -20.31 6.37
CA ASN A 220 -22.93 -20.51 5.72
C ASN A 220 -23.78 -19.22 5.77
N GLU A 221 -23.76 -18.54 6.91
CA GLU A 221 -24.46 -17.26 7.09
C GLU A 221 -23.83 -16.14 6.24
N LEU A 222 -22.51 -16.11 6.10
CA LEU A 222 -21.80 -15.17 5.22
C LEU A 222 -22.25 -15.32 3.76
N LYS A 223 -22.40 -16.56 3.28
CA LYS A 223 -22.90 -16.83 1.92
C LYS A 223 -24.34 -16.36 1.72
N GLU A 224 -25.22 -16.62 2.68
CA GLU A 224 -26.61 -16.14 2.62
C GLU A 224 -26.69 -14.61 2.56
N ASN A 225 -25.74 -13.94 3.23
CA ASN A 225 -25.65 -12.48 3.27
C ASN A 225 -24.80 -11.87 2.14
N LEU A 226 -24.33 -12.64 1.14
CA LEU A 226 -23.47 -12.12 0.06
C LEU A 226 -24.11 -10.96 -0.73
N SER A 227 -25.43 -10.97 -0.86
CA SER A 227 -26.18 -9.86 -1.49
C SER A 227 -26.04 -8.54 -0.74
N LEU A 228 -25.93 -8.58 0.60
CA LEU A 228 -25.68 -7.39 1.43
C LEU A 228 -24.26 -6.87 1.22
N PHE A 229 -23.26 -7.75 1.12
CA PHE A 229 -21.88 -7.35 0.81
C PHE A 229 -21.80 -6.56 -0.50
N PHE A 230 -22.46 -7.06 -1.56
CA PHE A 230 -22.55 -6.33 -2.83
C PHE A 230 -23.25 -4.98 -2.66
N LYS A 231 -24.35 -4.92 -1.89
CA LYS A 231 -25.04 -3.66 -1.60
C LYS A 231 -24.10 -2.66 -0.91
N PHE A 232 -23.32 -3.08 0.08
CA PHE A 232 -22.36 -2.20 0.76
C PHE A 232 -21.22 -1.75 -0.16
N SER A 233 -20.66 -2.65 -0.98
CA SER A 233 -19.62 -2.29 -1.96
C SER A 233 -20.10 -1.20 -2.93
N VAL A 234 -21.33 -1.32 -3.45
CA VAL A 234 -21.94 -0.29 -4.31
C VAL A 234 -22.15 1.02 -3.55
N LYS A 235 -22.65 0.97 -2.31
CA LYS A 235 -22.82 2.16 -1.46
C LYS A 235 -21.49 2.88 -1.20
N LEU A 236 -20.42 2.15 -0.84
CA LEU A 236 -19.09 2.71 -0.63
C LEU A 236 -18.54 3.37 -1.89
N GLY A 237 -18.75 2.75 -3.07
CA GLY A 237 -18.44 3.37 -4.35
C GLY A 237 -19.22 4.66 -4.60
N GLY A 238 -20.51 4.70 -4.22
CA GLY A 238 -21.33 5.90 -4.30
C GLY A 238 -20.82 7.03 -3.41
N ILE A 239 -20.47 6.74 -2.15
CA ILE A 239 -19.93 7.74 -1.22
C ILE A 239 -18.57 8.26 -1.70
N SER A 240 -17.70 7.37 -2.17
CA SER A 240 -16.39 7.74 -2.75
C SER A 240 -16.52 8.71 -3.92
N ASN A 241 -17.49 8.48 -4.83
CA ASN A 241 -17.76 9.43 -5.92
C ASN A 241 -18.21 10.81 -5.43
N VAL A 242 -18.98 10.89 -4.34
CA VAL A 242 -19.43 12.17 -3.76
C VAL A 242 -18.23 12.92 -3.15
N ILE A 243 -17.35 12.21 -2.46
CA ILE A 243 -16.14 12.80 -1.88
C ILE A 243 -15.17 13.27 -2.97
N ASP A 244 -14.99 12.50 -4.04
CA ASP A 244 -14.16 12.93 -5.19
C ASP A 244 -14.67 14.26 -5.78
N VAL A 245 -15.99 14.43 -5.89
CA VAL A 245 -16.61 15.68 -6.36
C VAL A 245 -16.36 16.81 -5.35
N LEU A 246 -16.52 16.56 -4.05
CA LEU A 246 -16.19 17.52 -2.99
C LEU A 246 -14.72 17.96 -3.10
N GLU A 247 -13.77 17.02 -3.09
CA GLU A 247 -12.34 17.30 -3.19
C GLU A 247 -11.98 18.08 -4.46
N SER A 248 -12.55 17.69 -5.60
CA SER A 248 -12.30 18.36 -6.88
C SER A 248 -12.80 19.81 -6.91
N SER A 249 -13.82 20.12 -6.11
CA SER A 249 -14.40 21.46 -6.00
C SER A 249 -13.53 22.41 -5.18
N PHE A 250 -12.68 21.90 -4.29
CA PHE A 250 -11.75 22.68 -3.47
C PHE A 250 -10.38 22.96 -4.12
N LYS A 251 -10.19 22.63 -5.41
CA LYS A 251 -8.91 22.81 -6.12
C LYS A 251 -8.40 24.26 -6.05
N GLY A 252 -7.54 24.54 -5.07
CA GLY A 252 -6.91 25.85 -4.86
C GLY A 252 -6.72 26.27 -3.39
N SER A 253 -7.40 25.60 -2.43
CA SER A 253 -7.33 25.95 -1.00
C SER A 253 -6.67 24.84 -0.19
N LEU A 254 -5.37 24.97 0.11
CA LEU A 254 -4.66 24.12 1.08
C LEU A 254 -5.22 24.38 2.49
N SER A 255 -6.30 23.69 2.85
CA SER A 255 -7.05 23.86 4.09
C SER A 255 -7.07 22.56 4.89
N ALA A 256 -7.10 22.65 6.22
CA ALA A 256 -7.35 21.50 7.11
C ALA A 256 -8.63 20.73 6.72
N LYS A 257 -9.62 21.40 6.10
CA LYS A 257 -10.83 20.77 5.56
C LYS A 257 -10.55 19.70 4.49
N LEU A 258 -9.51 19.88 3.66
CA LEU A 258 -9.12 18.91 2.61
C LEU A 258 -8.45 17.68 3.21
N HIS A 259 -7.65 17.84 4.26
CA HIS A 259 -6.99 16.72 4.92
C HIS A 259 -8.00 15.74 5.52
N ASP A 260 -9.02 16.24 6.22
CA ASP A 260 -10.12 15.42 6.73
C ASP A 260 -10.89 14.67 5.63
N LEU A 261 -11.01 15.25 4.44
CA LEU A 261 -11.72 14.65 3.31
C LEU A 261 -10.88 13.53 2.69
N HIS A 262 -9.59 13.78 2.45
CA HIS A 262 -8.65 12.77 1.98
C HIS A 262 -8.57 11.59 2.94
N HIS A 263 -8.57 11.84 4.24
CA HIS A 263 -8.58 10.77 5.24
C HIS A 263 -9.85 9.92 5.15
N LEU A 264 -11.03 10.55 5.09
CA LEU A 264 -12.30 9.84 4.93
C LEU A 264 -12.35 9.04 3.62
N GLN A 265 -11.86 9.62 2.53
CA GLN A 265 -11.77 8.97 1.22
C GLN A 265 -10.90 7.72 1.30
N GLU A 266 -9.73 7.83 1.91
CA GLU A 266 -8.78 6.73 2.11
C GLU A 266 -9.41 5.59 2.90
N SER A 267 -10.10 5.88 4.01
CA SER A 267 -10.85 4.90 4.82
C SER A 267 -11.95 4.19 4.02
N ILE A 268 -12.70 4.93 3.19
CA ILE A 268 -13.76 4.38 2.34
C ILE A 268 -13.18 3.47 1.25
N LEU A 269 -12.11 3.90 0.60
CA LEU A 269 -11.45 3.12 -0.47
C LEU A 269 -10.83 1.83 0.09
N LYS A 270 -10.14 1.88 1.24
CA LYS A 270 -9.65 0.68 1.95
C LYS A 270 -10.80 -0.29 2.25
N THR A 271 -11.89 0.20 2.83
CA THR A 271 -13.05 -0.63 3.18
C THR A 271 -13.70 -1.23 1.93
N LYS A 272 -13.80 -0.47 0.84
CA LYS A 272 -14.35 -0.94 -0.44
C LYS A 272 -13.48 -2.04 -1.03
N GLN A 273 -12.16 -1.84 -1.12
CA GLN A 273 -11.22 -2.83 -1.63
C GLN A 273 -11.25 -4.12 -0.79
N HIS A 274 -11.26 -3.98 0.53
CA HIS A 274 -11.40 -5.11 1.46
C HIS A 274 -12.72 -5.87 1.21
N MET A 275 -13.83 -5.14 1.05
CA MET A 275 -15.14 -5.72 0.77
C MET A 275 -15.15 -6.52 -0.54
N GLU A 276 -14.56 -5.99 -1.61
CA GLU A 276 -14.49 -6.67 -2.92
C GLU A 276 -13.69 -7.98 -2.84
N ILE A 277 -12.57 -7.98 -2.12
CA ILE A 277 -11.78 -9.18 -1.85
C ILE A 277 -12.55 -10.16 -0.98
N MET A 278 -13.26 -9.70 0.04
CA MET A 278 -14.07 -10.55 0.91
C MET A 278 -15.24 -11.20 0.16
N ILE A 279 -15.91 -10.48 -0.74
CA ILE A 279 -16.92 -11.03 -1.64
C ILE A 279 -16.34 -12.18 -2.46
N TRP A 280 -15.16 -11.96 -3.04
CA TRP A 280 -14.45 -12.99 -3.78
C TRP A 280 -14.10 -14.20 -2.89
N CYS A 281 -13.56 -13.96 -1.69
CA CYS A 281 -13.22 -15.01 -0.73
C CYS A 281 -14.44 -15.84 -0.31
N ILE A 282 -15.58 -15.20 -0.01
CA ILE A 282 -16.82 -15.90 0.43
C ILE A 282 -17.37 -16.76 -0.71
N ARG A 283 -17.35 -16.25 -1.95
CA ARG A 283 -17.76 -16.98 -3.16
C ARG A 283 -16.94 -18.25 -3.37
N HIS A 284 -15.65 -18.23 -3.01
CA HIS A 284 -14.74 -19.38 -3.07
C HIS A 284 -14.53 -20.08 -1.72
N GLU A 285 -15.41 -19.85 -0.75
CA GLU A 285 -15.40 -20.52 0.57
C GLU A 285 -14.06 -20.41 1.31
N PHE A 286 -13.37 -19.29 1.18
CA PHE A 286 -12.01 -19.04 1.71
C PHE A 286 -10.97 -20.12 1.35
N LEU A 287 -11.22 -20.88 0.27
CA LEU A 287 -10.42 -22.01 -0.16
C LEU A 287 -10.34 -23.13 0.89
N GLU A 288 -11.38 -23.29 1.73
CA GLU A 288 -11.46 -24.39 2.72
C GLU A 288 -11.40 -25.77 2.04
N ASN A 289 -11.97 -25.89 0.84
CA ASN A 289 -12.01 -27.13 0.07
C ASN A 289 -10.77 -27.36 -0.81
N VAL A 290 -9.86 -26.38 -0.90
CA VAL A 290 -8.68 -26.47 -1.76
C VAL A 290 -7.49 -26.90 -0.93
N LYS A 291 -6.93 -28.06 -1.27
CA LYS A 291 -5.82 -28.64 -0.54
C LYS A 291 -4.57 -27.76 -0.68
N SER A 292 -4.09 -27.21 0.43
CA SER A 292 -2.78 -26.54 0.50
C SER A 292 -1.64 -27.55 0.43
N ARG A 293 -0.50 -27.15 -0.14
CA ARG A 293 0.77 -27.91 -0.03
C ARG A 293 1.28 -27.99 1.41
N HIS A 294 0.90 -27.02 2.24
CA HIS A 294 1.33 -26.91 3.63
C HIS A 294 0.38 -27.67 4.57
N LYS A 295 0.94 -28.48 5.47
CA LYS A 295 0.15 -29.27 6.43
C LYS A 295 -0.51 -28.42 7.51
N ASN A 296 0.18 -27.39 7.99
CA ASN A 296 -0.31 -26.45 8.99
C ASN A 296 0.48 -25.13 8.91
N TYR A 297 -0.03 -24.09 9.55
CA TYR A 297 0.58 -22.75 9.56
C TYR A 297 2.01 -22.74 10.11
N ALA A 298 2.30 -23.53 11.16
CA ALA A 298 3.65 -23.63 11.72
C ALA A 298 4.67 -24.20 10.74
N SER A 299 4.29 -25.24 9.98
CA SER A 299 5.10 -25.82 8.91
C SER A 299 5.33 -24.84 7.78
N TRP A 300 4.34 -24.02 7.42
CA TRP A 300 4.51 -23.00 6.40
C TRP A 300 5.50 -21.92 6.87
N ARG A 301 5.35 -21.40 8.08
CA ARG A 301 6.31 -20.45 8.67
C ARG A 301 7.73 -21.00 8.68
N ALA A 302 7.91 -22.26 9.05
CA ALA A 302 9.22 -22.90 9.03
C ALA A 302 9.85 -22.92 7.62
N LEU A 303 9.06 -23.25 6.59
CA LEU A 303 9.52 -23.25 5.20
C LEU A 303 9.88 -21.84 4.70
N VAL A 304 9.11 -20.80 5.08
CA VAL A 304 9.45 -19.42 4.70
C VAL A 304 10.76 -18.97 5.37
N ARG A 305 10.96 -19.33 6.64
CA ARG A 305 12.25 -19.09 7.32
C ARG A 305 13.41 -19.83 6.66
N GLU A 306 13.18 -21.06 6.21
CA GLU A 306 14.18 -21.83 5.46
C GLU A 306 14.55 -21.11 4.15
N ARG A 307 13.56 -20.69 3.35
CA ARG A 307 13.78 -19.88 2.13
C ARG A 307 14.58 -18.61 2.41
N LYS A 308 14.24 -17.87 3.48
CA LYS A 308 15.00 -16.68 3.90
C LYS A 308 16.44 -17.05 4.29
N SER A 309 16.62 -18.11 5.08
CA SER A 309 17.95 -18.57 5.48
C SER A 309 18.79 -19.02 4.28
N ALA A 310 18.16 -19.63 3.28
CA ALA A 310 18.79 -19.98 2.02
C ALA A 310 19.20 -18.71 1.29
N ALA A 311 18.28 -17.77 1.06
CA ALA A 311 18.57 -16.48 0.42
C ALA A 311 19.76 -15.75 1.06
N ILE A 312 19.82 -15.67 2.39
CA ILE A 312 20.94 -15.09 3.13
C ILE A 312 22.26 -15.85 2.89
N LYS A 313 22.25 -17.19 2.89
CA LYS A 313 23.45 -18.01 2.63
C LYS A 313 24.01 -17.86 1.21
N ARG A 314 23.14 -17.67 0.21
CA ARG A 314 23.53 -17.47 -1.20
C ARG A 314 23.74 -16.00 -1.59
N ALA A 315 23.44 -15.06 -0.70
CA ALA A 315 23.62 -13.64 -0.94
C ALA A 315 25.07 -13.31 -1.29
N TRP A 316 25.24 -12.44 -2.28
CA TRP A 316 26.55 -11.86 -2.55
C TRP A 316 26.88 -10.79 -1.50
N PRO A 317 28.14 -10.65 -1.06
CA PRO A 317 28.53 -9.59 -0.13
C PRO A 317 28.18 -8.22 -0.71
N ASP A 318 27.63 -7.31 0.08
CA ASP A 318 27.39 -5.95 -0.39
C ASP A 318 28.73 -5.22 -0.54
N SER A 319 29.00 -4.71 -1.74
CA SER A 319 30.22 -3.95 -2.06
C SER A 319 30.20 -2.53 -1.48
N VAL A 320 29.10 -2.13 -0.84
CA VAL A 320 28.87 -0.80 -0.30
C VAL A 320 28.69 -0.93 1.22
N ASN A 321 29.72 -0.56 1.98
CA ASN A 321 29.66 -0.47 3.44
C ASN A 321 28.71 0.68 3.84
N HIS A 322 27.41 0.41 3.90
CA HIS A 322 26.47 1.23 4.64
C HIS A 322 26.35 0.66 6.05
N SER A 323 26.57 1.52 7.04
CA SER A 323 26.56 1.25 8.48
C SER A 323 25.16 1.00 9.05
N ASP A 324 24.21 0.55 8.25
CA ASP A 324 22.85 0.31 8.70
C ASP A 324 22.66 -1.20 8.92
N GLU A 325 22.46 -1.59 10.17
CA GLU A 325 22.29 -2.96 10.67
C GLU A 325 21.06 -3.72 10.10
N TYR A 326 20.49 -3.30 8.96
CA TYR A 326 19.25 -3.85 8.39
C TYR A 326 19.40 -4.58 7.03
N ASN A 327 20.58 -4.66 6.43
CA ASN A 327 20.73 -5.20 5.07
C ASN A 327 21.06 -6.70 5.04
N ALA A 328 20.08 -7.53 5.42
CA ALA A 328 20.08 -8.95 5.06
C ALA A 328 19.48 -9.13 3.66
N SER A 329 19.89 -10.18 2.92
CA SER A 329 19.19 -10.56 1.67
C SER A 329 17.71 -10.83 1.97
N THR A 330 16.85 -10.00 1.39
CA THR A 330 15.39 -10.06 1.56
C THR A 330 14.76 -10.94 0.49
N LEU A 331 13.58 -11.49 0.77
CA LEU A 331 12.72 -12.12 -0.23
C LEU A 331 11.91 -11.07 -1.02
N PHE A 332 11.37 -11.40 -2.19
CA PHE A 332 10.49 -10.49 -2.93
C PHE A 332 9.24 -10.14 -2.11
N ILE A 333 8.68 -11.12 -1.40
CA ILE A 333 7.52 -10.91 -0.52
C ILE A 333 7.83 -9.96 0.65
N GLU A 334 9.06 -9.96 1.17
CA GLU A 334 9.48 -9.05 2.25
C GLU A 334 9.61 -7.61 1.74
N ASP A 335 10.20 -7.42 0.55
CA ASP A 335 10.27 -6.08 -0.07
C ASP A 335 8.87 -5.54 -0.38
N ALA A 336 7.99 -6.40 -0.92
CA ALA A 336 6.62 -6.01 -1.26
C ALA A 336 5.82 -5.58 -0.02
N LEU A 337 5.98 -6.29 1.10
CA LEU A 337 5.33 -5.92 2.37
C LEU A 337 5.95 -4.70 3.02
N SER A 338 7.28 -4.57 2.97
CA SER A 338 7.98 -3.38 3.46
C SER A 338 7.53 -2.12 2.75
N ASN A 339 7.25 -2.19 1.44
CA ASN A 339 6.71 -1.07 0.67
C ASN A 339 5.30 -0.67 1.11
N ILE A 340 4.47 -1.62 1.55
CA ILE A 340 3.15 -1.33 2.12
C ILE A 340 3.30 -0.66 3.49
N GLU A 341 4.17 -1.19 4.36
CA GLU A 341 4.42 -0.65 5.70
C GLU A 341 5.09 0.74 5.67
N ALA A 342 6.00 0.98 4.72
CA ALA A 342 6.65 2.28 4.53
C ALA A 342 5.64 3.35 4.11
N ALA A 343 4.63 2.99 3.31
CA ALA A 343 3.54 3.90 2.95
C ALA A 343 2.63 4.26 4.13
N GLU A 344 2.66 3.51 5.25
CA GLU A 344 1.89 3.83 6.46
C GLU A 344 2.62 4.80 7.40
N GLN A 345 3.96 4.80 7.39
CA GLN A 345 4.77 5.56 8.37
C GLN A 345 4.86 7.06 8.06
N GLY A 346 4.34 7.51 6.92
CA GLY A 346 4.22 8.93 6.57
C GLY A 346 3.10 9.67 7.30
N ASP A 347 2.06 8.96 7.76
CA ASP A 347 0.79 9.53 8.26
C ASP A 347 0.60 9.25 9.77
N LEU A 348 1.56 9.68 10.60
CA LEU A 348 1.65 9.33 12.02
C LEU A 348 0.63 9.99 12.99
N ASP A 349 -0.45 10.63 12.51
CA ASP A 349 -1.35 11.43 13.39
C ASP A 349 -2.79 10.87 13.56
N ASP A 350 -3.15 9.73 12.96
CA ASP A 350 -4.56 9.27 12.89
C ASP A 350 -4.94 8.08 13.80
N HIS A 351 -4.89 8.29 15.12
CA HIS A 351 -5.24 7.26 16.10
C HIS A 351 -6.75 6.93 16.22
N GLU A 352 -7.68 7.77 15.74
CA GLU A 352 -9.11 7.60 16.01
C GLU A 352 -9.85 6.74 14.97
N GLU A 353 -9.46 6.79 13.70
CA GLU A 353 -10.06 5.98 12.62
C GLU A 353 -9.29 4.68 12.33
N GLU A 354 -8.00 4.61 12.67
CA GLU A 354 -7.24 3.35 12.73
C GLU A 354 -7.94 2.34 13.68
N LEU A 355 -8.56 2.85 14.76
CA LEU A 355 -9.45 2.10 15.64
C LEU A 355 -10.75 1.68 14.95
N ALA A 356 -11.33 2.53 14.08
CA ALA A 356 -12.58 2.24 13.38
C ALA A 356 -12.42 1.09 12.36
N LEU A 357 -11.30 1.06 11.62
CA LEU A 357 -10.98 -0.04 10.70
C LEU A 357 -10.47 -1.29 11.44
N ALA A 358 -9.87 -1.14 12.62
CA ALA A 358 -9.47 -2.27 13.45
C ALA A 358 -10.65 -3.18 13.83
N TYR A 359 -11.87 -2.64 13.93
CA TYR A 359 -13.09 -3.43 14.19
C TYR A 359 -13.47 -4.41 13.06
N LEU A 360 -12.98 -4.18 11.84
CA LEU A 360 -13.17 -5.11 10.72
C LEU A 360 -12.17 -6.28 10.78
N GLN A 361 -11.09 -6.16 11.54
CA GLN A 361 -10.11 -7.22 11.75
C GLN A 361 -10.65 -8.21 12.78
N LYS A 362 -10.66 -9.49 12.44
CA LYS A 362 -11.18 -10.54 13.33
C LYS A 362 -10.34 -10.72 14.62
N ASP A 363 -9.08 -10.30 14.61
CA ASP A 363 -8.16 -10.36 15.76
C ASP A 363 -7.84 -8.94 16.27
N GLU A 364 -8.76 -8.38 17.06
CA GLU A 364 -8.77 -7.00 17.63
C GLU A 364 -7.52 -6.58 18.47
N GLY A 365 -6.40 -7.30 18.48
CA GLY A 365 -5.29 -6.90 19.36
C GLY A 365 -3.93 -7.57 19.25
N SER A 366 -3.61 -8.35 18.22
CA SER A 366 -2.30 -9.04 18.17
C SER A 366 -1.36 -8.62 17.02
N LEU A 367 -1.82 -7.83 16.05
CA LEU A 367 -1.05 -7.55 14.84
C LEU A 367 -0.16 -6.30 14.92
N TYR A 368 -0.47 -5.30 15.75
CA TYR A 368 0.42 -4.15 15.99
C TYR A 368 1.76 -4.55 16.60
N SER A 369 1.79 -5.63 17.38
CA SER A 369 2.98 -6.08 18.10
C SER A 369 3.84 -7.11 17.36
N ARG A 370 3.40 -7.62 16.20
CA ARG A 370 4.12 -8.70 15.49
C ARG A 370 5.22 -8.22 14.54
N SER A 371 5.20 -6.96 14.10
CA SER A 371 6.15 -6.43 13.11
C SER A 371 7.59 -6.31 13.60
N LYS A 372 7.85 -6.34 14.92
CA LYS A 372 9.20 -6.10 15.49
C LYS A 372 9.86 -7.28 16.22
N ILE A 373 9.21 -8.43 16.38
CA ILE A 373 9.70 -9.47 17.32
C ILE A 373 10.55 -10.58 16.66
N GLU A 374 10.57 -10.75 15.32
CA GLU A 374 11.33 -11.86 14.69
C GLU A 374 12.27 -11.47 13.53
N GLY A 375 12.51 -10.18 13.26
CA GLY A 375 13.47 -9.77 12.20
C GLY A 375 13.06 -10.16 10.77
N MET A 376 11.76 -10.43 10.54
CA MET A 376 11.14 -10.49 9.21
C MET A 376 10.33 -9.22 9.02
N ALA A 377 10.53 -8.53 7.89
CA ALA A 377 9.68 -7.42 7.51
C ALA A 377 8.35 -7.99 7.01
N GLY A 378 7.22 -7.51 7.54
CA GLY A 378 5.89 -8.03 7.23
C GLY A 378 5.46 -9.31 7.98
N CYS A 379 4.16 -9.43 8.21
CA CYS A 379 3.50 -10.58 8.86
C CYS A 379 3.32 -11.80 7.91
N TYR A 380 4.31 -12.15 7.09
CA TYR A 380 4.23 -13.29 6.17
C TYR A 380 4.86 -14.57 6.75
N PRO A 381 4.29 -15.76 6.51
CA PRO A 381 3.05 -16.08 5.78
C PRO A 381 1.79 -15.67 6.54
N PHE A 382 0.69 -15.41 5.80
CA PHE A 382 -0.62 -15.18 6.41
C PHE A 382 -1.25 -16.49 6.88
N GLU A 383 -1.96 -16.46 8.01
CA GLU A 383 -2.54 -17.65 8.61
C GLU A 383 -3.71 -18.22 7.81
N SER A 384 -4.51 -17.36 7.22
CA SER A 384 -5.69 -17.72 6.42
C SER A 384 -5.92 -16.72 5.29
N LEU A 385 -6.79 -17.07 4.33
CA LEU A 385 -7.18 -16.15 3.25
C LEU A 385 -7.88 -14.89 3.80
N ARG A 386 -8.67 -15.03 4.86
CA ARG A 386 -9.29 -13.91 5.57
C ARG A 386 -8.22 -13.02 6.21
N ALA A 387 -7.25 -13.61 6.92
CA ALA A 387 -6.16 -12.83 7.50
C ALA A 387 -5.33 -12.09 6.44
N ALA A 388 -5.10 -12.71 5.28
CA ALA A 388 -4.45 -12.06 4.15
C ALA A 388 -5.28 -10.87 3.63
N ALA A 389 -6.60 -11.03 3.49
CA ALA A 389 -7.50 -9.95 3.07
C ALA A 389 -7.51 -8.80 4.08
N ASP A 390 -7.68 -9.11 5.37
CA ASP A 390 -7.71 -8.12 6.46
C ASP A 390 -6.39 -7.36 6.55
N ILE A 391 -5.25 -8.06 6.52
CA ILE A 391 -3.92 -7.43 6.65
C ILE A 391 -3.57 -6.62 5.41
N LEU A 392 -3.88 -7.08 4.19
CA LEU A 392 -3.42 -6.37 2.98
C LEU A 392 -4.31 -5.20 2.59
N PHE A 393 -5.64 -5.31 2.77
CA PHE A 393 -6.57 -4.34 2.20
C PHE A 393 -7.10 -3.31 3.21
N LEU A 394 -6.99 -3.57 4.52
CA LEU A 394 -7.28 -2.56 5.55
C LEU A 394 -6.05 -1.73 5.96
N ARG A 395 -4.85 -2.18 5.58
CA ARG A 395 -3.55 -1.52 5.86
C ARG A 395 -2.92 -0.98 4.60
N GLY A 396 -2.02 -0.01 4.75
CA GLY A 396 -1.33 0.69 3.67
C GLY A 396 -2.26 1.53 2.80
N SER A 397 -1.69 2.47 2.04
CA SER A 397 -2.44 3.36 1.15
C SER A 397 -3.38 2.59 0.21
N SER A 398 -4.58 3.13 -0.04
CA SER A 398 -5.56 2.60 -0.98
C SER A 398 -5.06 2.63 -2.44
N ASP A 399 -4.10 3.49 -2.77
CA ASP A 399 -3.49 3.59 -4.10
C ASP A 399 -2.67 2.34 -4.47
N LEU A 400 -2.22 1.58 -3.47
CA LEU A 400 -1.39 0.38 -3.65
C LEU A 400 -2.20 -0.87 -4.01
N VAL A 401 -3.44 -0.73 -4.52
CA VAL A 401 -4.36 -1.86 -4.80
C VAL A 401 -3.73 -2.92 -5.71
N VAL A 402 -2.97 -2.52 -6.74
CA VAL A 402 -2.30 -3.45 -7.66
C VAL A 402 -1.21 -4.24 -6.94
N ALA A 403 -0.43 -3.59 -6.07
CA ALA A 403 0.60 -4.24 -5.26
C ALA A 403 -0.04 -5.20 -4.23
N LYS A 404 -1.12 -4.78 -3.56
CA LYS A 404 -1.88 -5.62 -2.63
C LYS A 404 -2.44 -6.87 -3.31
N GLN A 405 -3.00 -6.73 -4.53
CA GLN A 405 -3.47 -7.85 -5.34
C GLN A 405 -2.32 -8.79 -5.76
N ALA A 406 -1.16 -8.25 -6.15
CA ALA A 406 0.02 -9.04 -6.51
C ALA A 406 0.55 -9.86 -5.31
N ILE A 407 0.57 -9.27 -4.10
CA ILE A 407 0.94 -9.97 -2.87
C ILE A 407 -0.09 -11.05 -2.51
N PHE A 408 -1.38 -10.78 -2.72
CA PHE A 408 -2.43 -11.77 -2.52
C PHE A 408 -2.31 -12.95 -3.51
N LEU A 409 -1.96 -12.68 -4.77
CA LEU A 409 -1.63 -13.70 -5.77
C LEU A 409 -0.40 -14.52 -5.37
N TYR A 410 0.68 -13.86 -4.95
CA TYR A 410 1.87 -14.52 -4.42
C TYR A 410 1.52 -15.50 -3.30
N PHE A 411 0.69 -15.07 -2.35
CA PHE A 411 0.20 -15.91 -1.26
C PHE A 411 -0.57 -17.14 -1.77
N MET A 412 -1.44 -16.97 -2.77
CA MET A 412 -2.17 -18.09 -3.36
C MET A 412 -1.25 -19.06 -4.10
N PHE A 413 -0.26 -18.56 -4.85
CA PHE A 413 0.74 -19.41 -5.50
C PHE A 413 1.58 -20.20 -4.49
N ASP A 414 2.00 -19.58 -3.40
CA ASP A 414 2.79 -20.27 -2.36
C ASP A 414 2.01 -21.45 -1.75
N ARG A 415 0.70 -21.25 -1.48
CA ARG A 415 -0.19 -22.31 -0.98
C ARG A 415 -0.34 -23.48 -1.94
N GLN A 416 -0.37 -23.21 -3.24
CA GLN A 416 -0.77 -24.20 -4.25
C GLN A 416 0.39 -24.74 -5.08
N TRP A 417 1.59 -24.20 -4.92
CA TRP A 417 2.78 -24.72 -5.60
C TRP A 417 2.92 -26.23 -5.37
N THR A 418 3.23 -27.01 -6.41
CA THR A 418 3.27 -28.49 -6.43
C THR A 418 1.92 -29.23 -6.36
N VAL A 419 0.80 -28.53 -6.16
CA VAL A 419 -0.55 -29.11 -6.29
C VAL A 419 -0.95 -29.12 -7.77
N PRO A 420 -1.60 -30.18 -8.28
CA PRO A 420 -2.02 -30.24 -9.69
C PRO A 420 -2.91 -29.05 -10.08
N ASP A 421 -2.62 -28.45 -11.24
CA ASP A 421 -3.29 -27.27 -11.78
C ASP A 421 -4.82 -27.40 -11.79
N GLU A 422 -5.36 -28.59 -12.05
CA GLU A 422 -6.80 -28.83 -12.14
C GLU A 422 -7.55 -28.45 -10.84
N GLN A 423 -6.85 -28.44 -9.71
CA GLN A 423 -7.45 -28.18 -8.40
C GLN A 423 -7.54 -26.69 -8.03
N TRP A 424 -6.72 -25.83 -8.62
CA TRP A 424 -6.60 -24.43 -8.16
C TRP A 424 -6.50 -23.39 -9.29
N ARG A 425 -6.14 -23.79 -10.52
CA ARG A 425 -5.93 -22.84 -11.63
C ARG A 425 -7.18 -22.04 -11.97
N HIS A 426 -8.35 -22.68 -11.97
CA HIS A 426 -9.63 -22.03 -12.21
C HIS A 426 -9.93 -20.89 -11.21
N ILE A 427 -9.37 -20.96 -10.00
CA ILE A 427 -9.53 -19.95 -8.94
C ILE A 427 -8.70 -18.72 -9.26
N ILE A 428 -7.46 -18.93 -9.72
CA ILE A 428 -6.57 -17.85 -10.16
C ILE A 428 -7.11 -17.18 -11.42
N ASP A 429 -7.65 -17.96 -12.36
CA ASP A 429 -8.28 -17.43 -13.57
C ASP A 429 -9.52 -16.58 -13.21
N ASP A 430 -10.36 -17.02 -12.26
CA ASP A 430 -11.51 -16.23 -11.77
C ASP A 430 -11.06 -14.97 -11.00
N PHE A 431 -9.98 -15.04 -10.22
CA PHE A 431 -9.41 -13.87 -9.56
C PHE A 431 -8.94 -12.84 -10.60
N ALA A 432 -8.19 -13.27 -11.61
CA ALA A 432 -7.72 -12.40 -12.67
C ALA A 432 -8.87 -11.77 -13.47
N ALA A 433 -9.92 -12.55 -13.76
CA ALA A 433 -11.12 -12.04 -14.43
C ALA A 433 -11.91 -11.05 -13.55
N THR A 434 -12.03 -11.33 -12.25
CA THR A 434 -12.79 -10.48 -11.31
C THR A 434 -12.12 -9.13 -11.11
N PHE A 435 -10.79 -9.11 -10.94
CA PHE A 435 -10.03 -7.90 -10.62
C PHE A 435 -9.30 -7.27 -11.80
N GLY A 436 -9.50 -7.79 -13.02
CA GLY A 436 -8.87 -7.27 -14.24
C GLY A 436 -7.34 -7.43 -14.26
N VAL A 437 -6.80 -8.45 -13.57
CA VAL A 437 -5.36 -8.70 -13.54
C VAL A 437 -4.90 -9.20 -14.89
N THR A 438 -3.91 -8.52 -15.47
CA THR A 438 -3.36 -8.92 -16.77
C THR A 438 -2.61 -10.26 -16.65
N ARG A 439 -2.56 -11.02 -17.75
CA ARG A 439 -1.73 -12.24 -17.83
C ARG A 439 -0.28 -11.96 -17.44
N HIS A 440 0.24 -10.80 -17.85
CA HIS A 440 1.61 -10.41 -17.56
C HIS A 440 1.85 -10.25 -16.05
N SER A 441 1.01 -9.48 -15.35
CA SER A 441 1.11 -9.28 -13.89
C SER A 441 0.93 -10.57 -13.09
N LEU A 442 0.09 -11.48 -13.59
CA LEU A 442 -0.11 -12.81 -13.00
C LEU A 442 1.15 -13.66 -13.09
N LEU A 443 1.75 -13.74 -14.28
CA LEU A 443 3.00 -14.49 -14.50
C LEU A 443 4.18 -13.86 -13.75
N GLU A 444 4.22 -12.54 -13.64
CA GLU A 444 5.22 -11.81 -12.86
C GLU A 444 5.12 -12.16 -11.37
N SER A 445 3.91 -12.07 -10.78
CA SER A 445 3.66 -12.46 -9.38
C SER A 445 4.03 -13.92 -9.11
N PHE A 446 3.71 -14.81 -10.05
CA PHE A 446 4.10 -16.22 -9.97
C PHE A 446 5.61 -16.40 -10.03
N THR A 447 6.29 -15.68 -10.94
CA THR A 447 7.74 -15.75 -11.09
C THR A 447 8.46 -15.25 -9.84
N PHE A 448 7.99 -14.19 -9.19
CA PHE A 448 8.56 -13.71 -7.92
C PHE A 448 8.47 -14.78 -6.82
N PHE A 449 7.35 -15.47 -6.72
CA PHE A 449 7.21 -16.61 -5.81
C PHE A 449 8.21 -17.75 -6.14
N LEU A 450 8.35 -18.11 -7.42
CA LEU A 450 9.26 -19.18 -7.84
C LEU A 450 10.74 -18.85 -7.59
N LEU A 451 11.09 -17.56 -7.69
CA LEU A 451 12.44 -17.07 -7.41
C LEU A 451 12.75 -17.07 -5.91
N ASP A 452 11.75 -16.82 -5.06
CA ASP A 452 11.85 -16.92 -3.60
C ASP A 452 11.90 -18.39 -3.11
N ASP A 453 11.25 -19.33 -3.79
CA ASP A 453 11.31 -20.76 -3.45
C ASP A 453 12.68 -21.36 -3.78
N GLU A 454 13.29 -22.06 -2.82
CA GLU A 454 14.65 -22.60 -2.96
C GLU A 454 14.74 -23.83 -3.90
N GLY A 455 13.62 -24.45 -4.27
CA GLY A 455 13.59 -25.68 -5.04
C GLY A 455 14.14 -25.52 -6.45
N VAL A 456 14.96 -26.49 -6.91
CA VAL A 456 15.46 -26.55 -8.29
C VAL A 456 14.33 -26.57 -9.34
N PRO A 457 13.19 -27.29 -9.12
CA PRO A 457 12.05 -27.21 -10.04
C PRO A 457 11.48 -25.79 -10.19
N ALA A 458 11.43 -25.02 -9.10
CA ALA A 458 10.93 -23.65 -9.12
C ALA A 458 11.85 -22.74 -9.95
N LEU A 459 13.17 -22.89 -9.83
CA LEU A 459 14.12 -22.14 -10.67
C LEU A 459 13.94 -22.46 -12.16
N LYS A 460 13.74 -23.74 -12.49
CA LYS A 460 13.55 -24.16 -13.88
C LYS A 460 12.27 -23.57 -14.47
N GLU A 461 11.17 -23.62 -13.72
CA GLU A 461 9.89 -23.04 -14.11
C GLU A 461 10.01 -21.53 -14.28
N ALA A 462 10.61 -20.83 -13.31
CA ALA A 462 10.84 -19.38 -13.38
C ALA A 462 11.58 -19.03 -14.68
N CYS A 463 12.68 -19.73 -14.99
CA CYS A 463 13.45 -19.51 -16.22
C CYS A 463 12.65 -19.69 -17.51
N GLN A 464 11.63 -20.55 -17.53
CA GLN A 464 10.75 -20.73 -18.70
C GLN A 464 9.78 -19.57 -18.88
N LEU A 465 9.37 -18.92 -17.78
CA LEU A 465 8.42 -17.80 -17.78
C LEU A 465 9.09 -16.44 -18.02
N LEU A 466 10.39 -16.31 -17.72
CA LEU A 466 11.14 -15.05 -17.89
C LEU A 466 10.95 -14.37 -19.26
N PRO A 467 10.97 -15.07 -20.42
CA PRO A 467 10.76 -14.42 -21.72
C PRO A 467 9.38 -13.77 -21.87
N GLU A 468 8.34 -14.32 -21.24
CA GLU A 468 6.97 -13.79 -21.31
C GLU A 468 6.77 -12.56 -20.42
N ILE A 469 7.51 -12.46 -19.32
CA ILE A 469 7.41 -11.36 -18.35
C ILE A 469 8.46 -10.26 -18.56
N SER A 470 9.44 -10.47 -19.43
CA SER A 470 10.51 -9.50 -19.62
C SER A 470 10.01 -8.26 -20.34
N ASN A 471 10.15 -7.12 -19.67
CA ASN A 471 9.84 -5.80 -20.19
C ASN A 471 10.88 -4.79 -19.65
N PRO A 472 10.91 -3.54 -20.15
CA PRO A 472 11.82 -2.51 -19.63
C PRO A 472 11.57 -2.08 -18.19
N THR A 473 10.50 -2.55 -17.56
CA THR A 473 10.13 -2.25 -16.16
C THR A 473 10.31 -3.46 -15.24
N ILE A 474 11.01 -4.51 -15.70
CA ILE A 474 11.20 -5.73 -14.91
C ILE A 474 11.96 -5.43 -13.63
N HIS A 475 11.52 -6.03 -12.53
CA HIS A 475 12.10 -5.74 -11.23
C HIS A 475 13.61 -6.09 -11.19
N PRO A 476 14.50 -5.14 -10.83
CA PRO A 476 15.95 -5.33 -10.94
C PRO A 476 16.50 -6.49 -10.10
N LYS A 477 15.85 -6.78 -8.98
CA LYS A 477 16.16 -7.93 -8.11
C LYS A 477 16.04 -9.30 -8.80
N VAL A 478 15.31 -9.42 -9.92
CA VAL A 478 15.20 -10.69 -10.67
C VAL A 478 16.56 -11.17 -11.14
N ALA A 479 17.37 -10.28 -11.75
CA ALA A 479 18.71 -10.64 -12.20
C ALA A 479 19.64 -10.98 -11.02
N GLN A 480 19.50 -10.27 -9.90
CA GLN A 480 20.25 -10.54 -8.67
C GLN A 480 19.94 -11.93 -8.11
N VAL A 481 18.66 -12.29 -7.98
CA VAL A 481 18.26 -13.59 -7.41
C VAL A 481 18.66 -14.75 -8.33
N LEU A 482 18.54 -14.59 -9.66
CA LEU A 482 19.01 -15.60 -10.62
C LEU A 482 20.52 -15.83 -10.50
N LEU A 483 21.30 -14.77 -10.33
CA LEU A 483 22.74 -14.86 -10.09
C LEU A 483 23.06 -15.58 -8.77
N GLU A 484 22.39 -15.21 -7.67
CA GLU A 484 22.54 -15.85 -6.36
C GLU A 484 22.16 -17.34 -6.39
N ARG A 485 21.21 -17.73 -7.25
CA ARG A 485 20.81 -19.13 -7.45
C ARG A 485 21.73 -19.89 -8.41
N GLY A 486 22.83 -19.27 -8.85
CA GLY A 486 23.86 -19.91 -9.67
C GLY A 486 23.48 -20.05 -11.14
N ASN A 487 22.56 -19.23 -11.66
CA ASN A 487 22.16 -19.20 -13.07
C ASN A 487 22.47 -17.83 -13.70
N PRO A 488 23.76 -17.51 -13.95
CA PRO A 488 24.17 -16.23 -14.52
C PRO A 488 23.69 -16.05 -15.97
N ASP A 489 23.53 -17.14 -16.73
CA ASP A 489 23.06 -17.07 -18.12
C ASP A 489 21.61 -16.58 -18.21
N ALA A 490 20.71 -17.08 -17.35
CA ALA A 490 19.35 -16.58 -17.28
C ALA A 490 19.30 -15.12 -16.79
N ALA A 491 20.14 -14.76 -15.80
CA ALA A 491 20.25 -13.38 -15.33
C ALA A 491 20.70 -12.44 -16.46
N LEU A 492 21.65 -12.86 -17.29
CA LEU A 492 22.13 -12.09 -18.44
C LEU A 492 21.03 -11.91 -19.49
N MET A 493 20.21 -12.93 -19.74
CA MET A 493 19.09 -12.81 -20.68
C MET A 493 18.06 -11.80 -20.19
N VAL A 494 17.74 -11.79 -18.90
CA VAL A 494 16.84 -10.78 -18.30
C VAL A 494 17.38 -9.36 -18.49
N LEU A 495 18.68 -9.15 -18.24
CA LEU A 495 19.32 -7.83 -18.45
C LEU A 495 19.28 -7.39 -19.91
N ARG A 496 19.36 -8.33 -20.87
CA ARG A 496 19.26 -8.02 -22.30
C ARG A 496 17.83 -7.76 -22.73
N TRP A 497 16.86 -8.54 -22.24
CA TRP A 497 15.44 -8.38 -22.57
C TRP A 497 14.82 -7.12 -21.99
N SER A 498 15.33 -6.62 -20.86
CA SER A 498 14.86 -5.34 -20.31
C SER A 498 15.18 -4.16 -21.24
N GLY A 499 16.16 -4.28 -22.14
CA GLY A 499 16.58 -3.18 -23.02
C GLY A 499 17.14 -1.96 -22.27
N GLN A 500 17.29 -2.05 -20.94
CA GLN A 500 17.87 -1.01 -20.10
C GLN A 500 19.40 -1.03 -20.09
N ASP A 501 20.00 -1.96 -20.83
CA ASP A 501 21.42 -2.25 -20.79
C ASP A 501 22.27 -1.07 -21.26
N GLY A 502 22.65 -0.22 -20.30
CA GLY A 502 23.41 0.99 -20.56
C GLY A 502 22.61 2.13 -21.20
N THR A 503 21.27 2.08 -21.26
CA THR A 503 20.42 3.12 -21.89
C THR A 503 19.83 4.11 -20.87
N GLN A 504 19.43 3.64 -19.68
CA GLN A 504 18.85 4.47 -18.60
C GLN A 504 19.81 4.65 -17.41
N LEU A 505 19.53 5.65 -16.56
CA LEU A 505 20.20 5.82 -15.27
C LEU A 505 19.64 4.77 -14.31
N ILE A 506 20.53 3.96 -13.74
CA ILE A 506 20.23 2.83 -12.86
C ILE A 506 20.82 3.07 -11.48
N SER A 507 20.39 2.29 -10.48
CA SER A 507 21.01 2.33 -9.14
C SER A 507 22.42 1.72 -9.15
N LEU A 508 23.27 2.10 -8.18
CA LEU A 508 24.62 1.51 -8.05
C LEU A 508 24.55 -0.01 -7.83
N ARG A 509 23.54 -0.48 -7.08
CA ARG A 509 23.29 -1.89 -6.81
C ARG A 509 22.94 -2.67 -8.09
N GLU A 510 22.11 -2.10 -8.96
CA GLU A 510 21.81 -2.65 -10.27
C GLU A 510 23.06 -2.75 -11.15
N ALA A 511 23.88 -1.69 -11.19
CA ALA A 511 25.11 -1.68 -11.97
C ALA A 511 26.11 -2.75 -11.50
N VAL A 512 26.27 -2.90 -10.18
CA VAL A 512 27.10 -3.95 -9.56
C VAL A 512 26.56 -5.34 -9.92
N THR A 513 25.25 -5.56 -9.85
CA THR A 513 24.63 -6.84 -10.24
C THR A 513 24.89 -7.15 -11.71
N ALA A 514 24.74 -6.15 -12.60
CA ALA A 514 24.99 -6.29 -14.02
C ALA A 514 26.46 -6.59 -14.35
N VAL A 515 27.41 -6.04 -13.58
CA VAL A 515 28.84 -6.40 -13.65
C VAL A 515 29.06 -7.84 -13.20
N ARG A 516 28.51 -8.23 -12.05
CA ARG A 516 28.64 -9.59 -11.50
C ARG A 516 28.14 -10.64 -12.48
N VAL A 517 26.95 -10.44 -13.06
CA VAL A 517 26.37 -11.34 -14.06
C VAL A 517 27.29 -11.54 -15.26
N ARG A 518 27.83 -10.45 -15.84
CA ARG A 518 28.70 -10.55 -17.02
C ARG A 518 30.03 -11.22 -16.76
N VAL A 519 30.66 -10.94 -15.62
CA VAL A 519 31.92 -11.61 -15.25
C VAL A 519 31.69 -13.10 -15.00
N GLU A 520 30.58 -13.46 -14.38
CA GLU A 520 30.19 -14.85 -14.12
C GLU A 520 29.85 -15.61 -15.41
N CYS A 521 29.33 -14.92 -16.44
CA CYS A 521 29.21 -15.45 -17.81
C CYS A 521 30.53 -15.44 -18.62
N GLY A 522 31.64 -14.96 -18.04
CA GLY A 522 32.95 -14.90 -18.72
C GLY A 522 33.08 -13.77 -19.76
N LEU A 523 32.20 -12.77 -19.74
CA LEU A 523 32.12 -11.69 -20.73
C LEU A 523 32.91 -10.45 -20.29
N LEU A 524 34.21 -10.62 -20.02
CA LEU A 524 35.04 -9.59 -19.40
C LEU A 524 35.13 -8.28 -20.21
N THR A 525 35.23 -8.39 -21.54
CA THR A 525 35.23 -7.22 -22.44
C THR A 525 33.90 -6.47 -22.40
N GLU A 526 32.77 -7.19 -22.33
CA GLU A 526 31.44 -6.60 -22.22
C GLU A 526 31.31 -5.85 -20.88
N THR A 527 31.73 -6.49 -19.77
CA THR A 527 31.78 -5.86 -18.44
C THR A 527 32.58 -4.56 -18.45
N PHE A 528 33.75 -4.56 -19.07
CA PHE A 528 34.61 -3.38 -19.18
C PHE A 528 33.93 -2.25 -19.95
N THR A 529 33.33 -2.56 -21.10
CA THR A 529 32.60 -1.55 -21.89
C THR A 529 31.38 -1.01 -21.13
N TYR A 530 30.69 -1.87 -20.39
CA TYR A 530 29.52 -1.51 -19.60
C TYR A 530 29.88 -0.56 -18.45
N GLN A 531 30.92 -0.88 -17.66
CA GLN A 531 31.37 -0.01 -16.56
C GLN A 531 31.71 1.39 -17.07
N ARG A 532 32.43 1.50 -18.19
CA ARG A 532 32.77 2.80 -18.79
C ARG A 532 31.57 3.58 -19.27
N LEU A 533 30.62 2.90 -19.91
CA LEU A 533 29.38 3.52 -20.38
C LEU A 533 28.59 4.13 -19.20
N ILE A 534 28.41 3.38 -18.12
CA ILE A 534 27.70 3.85 -16.92
C ILE A 534 28.46 5.00 -16.24
N CYS A 535 29.77 4.86 -16.03
CA CYS A 535 30.58 5.91 -15.44
C CYS A 535 30.60 7.19 -16.29
N ALA A 536 30.61 7.09 -17.62
CA ALA A 536 30.51 8.26 -18.51
C ALA A 536 29.15 8.96 -18.37
N LYS A 537 28.04 8.21 -18.32
CA LYS A 537 26.70 8.77 -18.13
C LYS A 537 26.53 9.50 -16.81
N ILE A 538 27.09 8.97 -15.72
CA ILE A 538 27.05 9.61 -14.40
C ILE A 538 27.89 10.88 -14.40
N LYS A 539 29.04 10.86 -15.09
CA LYS A 539 29.88 12.05 -15.29
C LYS A 539 29.12 13.14 -16.06
N GLU A 540 28.41 12.78 -17.12
CA GLU A 540 27.55 13.70 -17.88
C GLU A 540 26.38 14.24 -17.05
N LYS A 541 25.72 13.40 -16.25
CA LYS A 541 24.64 13.84 -15.36
C LYS A 541 25.14 14.86 -14.36
N LYS A 542 26.28 14.60 -13.72
CA LYS A 542 26.93 15.54 -12.81
C LYS A 542 27.20 16.89 -13.48
N LEU A 543 27.72 16.90 -14.70
CA LEU A 543 27.96 18.13 -15.46
C LEU A 543 26.66 18.88 -15.81
N ARG A 544 25.56 18.17 -16.06
CA ARG A 544 24.24 18.79 -16.29
C ARG A 544 23.66 19.37 -15.00
N ASP A 545 23.72 18.64 -13.89
CA ASP A 545 23.19 19.08 -12.60
C ASP A 545 23.99 20.28 -12.05
N GLU A 546 25.31 20.32 -12.25
CA GLU A 546 26.18 21.47 -11.94
C GLU A 546 25.87 22.71 -12.81
N GLN A 547 25.21 22.54 -13.95
CA GLN A 547 24.84 23.63 -14.86
C GLN A 547 23.46 24.25 -14.53
N PHE A 548 22.61 23.54 -13.77
CA PHE A 548 21.27 23.97 -13.38
C PHE A 548 21.12 24.30 -11.88
N GLN A 549 22.10 23.99 -11.04
CA GLN A 549 22.10 24.36 -9.62
C GLN A 549 22.53 25.82 -9.39
N SER A 550 21.60 26.75 -9.67
CA SER A 550 21.48 28.02 -8.94
C SER A 550 20.15 28.18 -8.19
N ALA A 551 19.28 27.16 -8.14
CA ALA A 551 18.02 27.23 -7.38
C ALA A 551 17.33 25.86 -7.17
N SER A 552 17.83 25.02 -6.27
CA SER A 552 17.03 24.20 -5.32
C SER A 552 17.90 23.14 -4.67
N ALA A 553 18.08 23.26 -3.36
CA ALA A 553 18.49 22.15 -2.51
C ALA A 553 17.22 21.42 -2.04
N GLU A 554 17.37 20.14 -1.70
CA GLU A 554 16.35 19.20 -1.17
C GLU A 554 15.67 18.27 -2.19
N VAL A 555 16.44 17.32 -2.73
CA VAL A 555 16.00 15.91 -2.91
C VAL A 555 17.23 15.02 -2.67
N GLU A 556 17.03 13.92 -1.94
CA GLU A 556 18.02 13.07 -1.28
C GLU A 556 19.20 12.54 -2.14
N ASP A 557 20.30 12.38 -1.40
CA ASP A 557 21.69 11.99 -1.70
C ASP A 557 21.87 10.61 -2.37
N GLN A 558 21.20 10.33 -3.49
CA GLN A 558 21.44 9.11 -4.29
C GLN A 558 22.55 9.26 -5.35
N CYS A 559 23.03 10.49 -5.60
CA CYS A 559 24.09 10.78 -6.56
C CYS A 559 25.45 10.98 -5.87
N ARG A 560 25.89 9.99 -5.08
CA ARG A 560 27.26 10.00 -4.51
C ARG A 560 28.30 9.94 -5.62
N SER A 561 29.38 10.69 -5.43
CA SER A 561 30.37 11.12 -6.43
C SER A 561 30.74 10.08 -7.50
N TRP A 562 30.94 10.52 -8.76
CA TRP A 562 31.46 9.71 -9.87
C TRP A 562 32.66 8.81 -9.47
N GLY A 563 33.51 9.28 -8.55
CA GLY A 563 34.63 8.50 -8.01
C GLY A 563 34.22 7.24 -7.25
N LEU A 564 33.12 7.29 -6.48
CA LEU A 564 32.58 6.11 -5.78
C LEU A 564 32.11 5.04 -6.78
N TRP A 565 31.46 5.45 -7.87
CA TRP A 565 31.02 4.51 -8.90
C TRP A 565 32.19 3.82 -9.61
N VAL A 566 33.23 4.58 -9.97
CA VAL A 566 34.45 4.01 -10.55
C VAL A 566 35.12 3.07 -9.56
N GLU A 567 35.29 3.49 -8.30
CA GLU A 567 35.87 2.67 -7.24
C GLU A 567 35.11 1.35 -7.07
N THR A 568 33.79 1.40 -6.84
CA THR A 568 32.97 0.23 -6.57
C THR A 568 32.96 -0.73 -7.77
N LEU A 569 32.71 -0.24 -8.99
CA LEU A 569 32.62 -1.11 -10.16
C LEU A 569 33.97 -1.73 -10.54
N VAL A 570 35.06 -0.96 -10.52
CA VAL A 570 36.40 -1.49 -10.84
C VAL A 570 36.86 -2.48 -9.77
N THR A 571 36.67 -2.16 -8.48
CA THR A 571 36.98 -3.07 -7.37
C THR A 571 36.23 -4.38 -7.52
N GLU A 572 34.94 -4.32 -7.87
CA GLU A 572 34.13 -5.53 -8.02
C GLU A 572 34.58 -6.40 -9.19
N ILE A 573 34.90 -5.79 -10.35
CA ILE A 573 35.50 -6.51 -11.49
C ILE A 573 36.80 -7.20 -11.06
N CYS A 574 37.65 -6.49 -10.31
CA CYS A 574 38.93 -7.03 -9.83
C CYS A 574 38.74 -8.25 -8.93
N CYS A 575 37.92 -8.11 -7.89
CA CYS A 575 37.63 -9.19 -6.94
C CYS A 575 37.08 -10.44 -7.64
N LEU A 576 36.14 -10.26 -8.58
CA LEU A 576 35.54 -11.36 -9.34
C LEU A 576 36.55 -12.03 -10.28
N CYS A 577 37.36 -11.25 -11.00
CA CYS A 577 38.38 -11.79 -11.90
C CYS A 577 39.45 -12.56 -11.12
N ILE A 578 39.84 -12.08 -9.94
CA ILE A 578 40.76 -12.78 -9.03
C ILE A 578 40.16 -14.10 -8.60
N ARG A 579 38.92 -14.10 -8.10
CA ARG A 579 38.21 -15.31 -7.67
C ARG A 579 38.05 -16.34 -8.80
N ARG A 580 37.87 -15.88 -10.04
CA ARG A 580 37.67 -16.71 -11.24
C ARG A 580 38.97 -17.05 -11.99
N ASN A 581 40.13 -16.63 -11.51
CA ASN A 581 41.43 -16.79 -12.17
C ASN A 581 41.48 -16.18 -13.60
N LEU A 582 40.88 -15.01 -13.79
CA LEU A 582 40.85 -14.23 -15.05
C LEU A 582 41.75 -12.98 -15.00
N VAL A 583 42.71 -12.96 -14.07
CA VAL A 583 43.56 -11.79 -13.77
C VAL A 583 44.47 -11.43 -14.94
N ASP A 584 44.95 -12.43 -15.69
CA ASP A 584 45.73 -12.27 -16.91
C ASP A 584 45.00 -11.42 -17.96
N ARG A 585 43.74 -11.77 -18.24
CA ARG A 585 42.90 -11.05 -19.21
C ARG A 585 42.46 -9.68 -18.71
N MET A 586 42.27 -9.54 -17.40
CA MET A 586 41.88 -8.28 -16.77
C MET A 586 43.00 -7.23 -16.89
N ILE A 587 44.25 -7.62 -16.65
CA ILE A 587 45.41 -6.71 -16.72
C ILE A 587 45.66 -6.21 -18.15
N GLU A 588 45.29 -7.00 -19.17
CA GLU A 588 45.43 -6.62 -20.58
C GLU A 588 44.41 -5.57 -21.05
N LEU A 589 43.38 -5.28 -20.25
CA LEU A 589 42.38 -4.26 -20.61
C LEU A 589 42.99 -2.84 -20.54
N PRO A 590 42.55 -1.91 -21.40
CA PRO A 590 43.14 -0.58 -21.50
C PRO A 590 42.59 0.37 -20.41
N TRP A 591 42.96 0.15 -19.14
CA TRP A 591 42.53 0.95 -17.99
C TRP A 591 43.06 2.39 -18.04
N THR A 592 42.31 3.33 -17.47
CA THR A 592 42.75 4.73 -17.26
C THR A 592 43.44 4.88 -15.91
N ALA A 593 44.24 5.94 -15.71
CA ALA A 593 44.91 6.20 -14.43
C ALA A 593 43.93 6.24 -13.22
N ASP A 594 42.69 6.71 -13.44
CA ASP A 594 41.65 6.72 -12.42
C ASP A 594 41.10 5.33 -12.09
N GLU A 595 41.13 4.38 -13.02
CA GLU A 595 40.70 3.00 -12.80
C GLU A 595 41.88 2.15 -12.27
N GLU A 596 43.08 2.37 -12.81
CA GLU A 596 44.32 1.66 -12.46
C GLU A 596 44.66 1.76 -10.96
N LYS A 597 44.37 2.90 -10.31
CA LYS A 597 44.60 3.07 -8.87
C LYS A 597 43.81 2.06 -8.02
N HIS A 598 42.58 1.73 -8.43
CA HIS A 598 41.71 0.78 -7.74
C HIS A 598 42.12 -0.66 -8.05
N LEU A 599 42.43 -0.95 -9.31
CA LEU A 599 43.01 -2.22 -9.74
C LEU A 599 44.30 -2.54 -8.98
N HIS A 600 45.20 -1.56 -8.87
CA HIS A 600 46.45 -1.68 -8.13
C HIS A 600 46.21 -2.00 -6.66
N LYS A 601 45.32 -1.25 -5.99
CA LYS A 601 44.93 -1.49 -4.60
C LYS A 601 44.42 -2.92 -4.40
N CYS A 602 43.47 -3.38 -5.22
CA CYS A 602 42.95 -4.74 -5.14
C CYS A 602 44.04 -5.81 -5.31
N LEU A 603 44.85 -5.71 -6.37
CA LEU A 603 45.92 -6.69 -6.63
C LEU A 603 46.95 -6.71 -5.50
N LEU A 604 47.28 -5.56 -4.91
CA LEU A 604 48.19 -5.45 -3.77
C LEU A 604 47.60 -6.09 -2.52
N ASP A 605 46.35 -5.81 -2.20
CA ASP A 605 45.65 -6.35 -1.03
C ASP A 605 45.59 -7.89 -1.10
N PHE A 606 45.17 -8.46 -2.24
CA PHE A 606 45.14 -9.92 -2.43
C PHE A 606 46.54 -10.56 -2.45
N ALA A 607 47.54 -9.89 -3.04
CA ALA A 607 48.91 -10.40 -3.02
C ALA A 607 49.56 -10.32 -1.62
N ALA A 608 49.12 -9.40 -0.77
CA ALA A 608 49.58 -9.28 0.61
C ALA A 608 49.04 -10.42 1.50
N GLU A 609 47.83 -10.92 1.21
CA GLU A 609 47.24 -12.06 1.92
C GLU A 609 47.95 -13.39 1.59
N ASP A 610 48.20 -13.69 0.31
CA ASP A 610 48.98 -14.86 -0.12
C ASP A 610 49.89 -14.57 -1.34
N PRO A 611 51.18 -14.23 -1.09
CA PRO A 611 52.15 -13.92 -2.14
C PRO A 611 52.53 -15.13 -3.04
N SER A 612 52.16 -16.35 -2.64
CA SER A 612 52.52 -17.57 -3.37
C SER A 612 51.56 -17.91 -4.52
N THR A 613 50.43 -17.20 -4.57
CA THR A 613 49.43 -17.32 -5.62
C THR A 613 49.91 -16.72 -6.96
N PRO A 614 49.34 -17.13 -8.10
CA PRO A 614 49.62 -16.51 -9.41
C PRO A 614 49.34 -15.00 -9.41
N ILE A 615 48.49 -14.50 -8.51
CA ILE A 615 48.17 -13.08 -8.31
C ILE A 615 49.42 -12.29 -7.93
N GLY A 616 50.24 -12.80 -7.02
CA GLY A 616 51.50 -12.16 -6.63
C GLY A 616 52.49 -12.03 -7.78
N SER A 617 52.48 -12.98 -8.73
CA SER A 617 53.31 -12.92 -9.94
C SER A 617 52.73 -11.98 -11.00
N LEU A 618 51.40 -11.97 -11.15
CA LEU A 618 50.69 -11.08 -12.07
C LEU A 618 50.72 -9.61 -11.63
N LEU A 619 50.80 -9.34 -10.32
CA LEU A 619 51.07 -8.00 -9.80
C LEU A 619 52.43 -7.47 -10.32
N VAL A 620 53.46 -8.32 -10.37
CA VAL A 620 54.77 -7.94 -10.94
C VAL A 620 54.64 -7.64 -12.44
N VAL A 621 53.87 -8.46 -13.17
CA VAL A 621 53.61 -8.25 -14.61
C VAL A 621 52.88 -6.93 -14.85
N PHE A 622 51.85 -6.64 -14.07
CA PHE A 622 51.11 -5.37 -14.10
C PHE A 622 52.06 -4.16 -13.95
N TYR A 623 52.94 -4.18 -12.94
CA TYR A 623 53.92 -3.11 -12.76
C TYR A 623 54.94 -2.98 -13.89
N LEU A 624 55.33 -4.08 -14.52
CA LEU A 624 56.25 -4.06 -15.66
C LEU A 624 55.59 -3.47 -16.92
N GLN A 625 54.29 -3.64 -17.07
CA GLN A 625 53.50 -3.13 -18.19
C GLN A 625 53.12 -1.65 -18.03
N VAL A 626 52.76 -1.21 -16.81
CA VAL A 626 52.18 0.13 -16.56
C VAL A 626 53.23 1.20 -16.23
N LEU A 627 54.42 0.85 -15.73
CA LEU A 627 55.43 1.85 -15.34
C LEU A 627 56.37 2.29 -16.48
N PRO A 628 56.66 3.61 -16.60
CA PRO A 628 57.78 4.11 -17.38
C PRO A 628 59.10 3.51 -16.90
N SER A 629 60.06 3.32 -17.81
CA SER A 629 61.31 2.57 -17.65
C SER A 629 62.15 2.91 -16.40
N THR A 630 61.96 4.09 -15.81
CA THR A 630 62.68 4.59 -14.62
C THR A 630 62.16 4.03 -13.29
N SER A 631 60.87 3.67 -13.16
CA SER A 631 60.29 3.13 -11.92
C SER A 631 60.38 1.60 -11.81
N ARG A 632 60.76 0.92 -12.91
CA ARG A 632 60.91 -0.55 -12.98
C ARG A 632 61.96 -1.08 -12.02
N PHE A 633 62.99 -0.29 -11.69
CA PHE A 633 64.07 -0.69 -10.79
C PHE A 633 63.63 -0.81 -9.33
N HIS A 634 62.77 0.10 -8.84
CA HIS A 634 62.31 0.10 -7.45
C HIS A 634 61.30 -1.02 -7.18
N VAL A 635 60.43 -1.36 -8.15
CA VAL A 635 59.49 -2.48 -8.04
C VAL A 635 60.19 -3.83 -8.14
N LEU A 636 61.18 -3.99 -9.04
CA LEU A 636 62.03 -5.18 -9.06
C LEU A 636 62.79 -5.36 -7.74
N LEU A 637 63.23 -4.27 -7.10
CA LEU A 637 63.83 -4.31 -5.78
C LEU A 637 62.83 -4.77 -4.71
N PHE A 638 61.61 -4.22 -4.70
CA PHE A 638 60.57 -4.55 -3.73
C PHE A 638 60.07 -6.00 -3.89
N CYS A 639 59.86 -6.47 -5.13
CA CYS A 639 59.47 -7.86 -5.41
C CYS A 639 60.60 -8.86 -5.10
N ASN A 640 61.86 -8.51 -5.35
CA ASN A 640 62.99 -9.29 -4.86
C ASN A 640 63.07 -9.27 -3.33
N PHE A 641 62.73 -8.17 -2.67
CA PHE A 641 62.68 -8.07 -1.21
C PHE A 641 61.55 -8.91 -0.61
N LEU A 642 60.37 -8.94 -1.23
CA LEU A 642 59.25 -9.80 -0.84
C LEU A 642 59.55 -11.29 -1.08
N ARG A 643 60.15 -11.64 -2.22
CA ARG A 643 60.68 -12.99 -2.46
C ARG A 643 61.73 -13.36 -1.42
N LEU A 644 62.67 -12.46 -1.10
CA LEU A 644 63.67 -12.68 -0.06
C LEU A 644 63.03 -12.83 1.32
N ALA A 645 62.01 -12.04 1.65
CA ALA A 645 61.28 -12.09 2.92
C ALA A 645 60.44 -13.37 3.08
N VAL A 646 59.81 -13.86 2.01
CA VAL A 646 59.09 -15.15 2.01
C VAL A 646 60.06 -16.33 2.07
N THR A 647 61.20 -16.24 1.38
CA THR A 647 62.27 -17.23 1.45
C THR A 647 62.94 -17.22 2.83
N LEU A 648 63.10 -16.05 3.45
CA LEU A 648 63.58 -15.87 4.83
C LEU A 648 62.56 -16.36 5.85
N ARG A 649 61.24 -16.17 5.66
CA ARG A 649 60.20 -16.77 6.52
C ARG A 649 60.20 -18.30 6.45
N LYS A 650 60.39 -18.86 5.25
CA LYS A 650 60.59 -20.30 5.06
C LYS A 650 61.92 -20.79 5.66
N LEU A 651 63.00 -20.01 5.57
CA LEU A 651 64.29 -20.30 6.20
C LEU A 651 64.27 -20.14 7.73
N VAL A 652 63.44 -19.27 8.31
CA VAL A 652 63.23 -19.18 9.77
C VAL A 652 62.44 -20.39 10.26
N TYR A 653 61.51 -20.91 9.46
CA TYR A 653 60.79 -22.16 9.76
C TYR A 653 61.69 -23.41 9.61
N VAL A 654 62.64 -23.41 8.66
CA VAL A 654 63.64 -24.48 8.50
C VAL A 654 64.79 -24.34 9.51
N GLY A 655 65.17 -23.11 9.87
CA GLY A 655 66.16 -22.79 10.90
C GLY A 655 65.70 -23.08 12.33
N SER A 656 64.38 -23.20 12.54
CA SER A 656 63.78 -23.75 13.76
C SER A 656 64.04 -25.25 13.95
N LEU A 657 64.53 -25.97 12.93
CA LEU A 657 64.93 -27.38 13.04
C LEU A 657 66.44 -27.58 13.28
N PHE A 658 67.24 -26.50 13.27
CA PHE A 658 68.70 -26.55 13.45
C PHE A 658 69.13 -25.60 14.58
N THR A 659 68.62 -25.83 15.79
CA THR A 659 69.18 -25.24 17.01
C THR A 659 70.47 -25.97 17.39
N HIS A 660 71.61 -25.51 16.88
CA HIS A 660 72.92 -25.56 17.56
C HIS A 660 73.97 -24.85 16.69
N LEU A 661 74.19 -23.55 16.91
CA LEU A 661 75.51 -22.94 17.15
C LEU A 661 75.42 -21.40 17.14
N HIS A 662 75.94 -20.84 18.22
CA HIS A 662 76.36 -19.47 18.53
C HIS A 662 76.57 -18.45 17.39
N VAL A 663 75.92 -17.28 17.57
CA VAL A 663 76.50 -15.90 17.56
C VAL A 663 77.04 -15.32 16.24
N SER A 664 76.38 -14.27 15.73
CA SER A 664 76.89 -12.88 15.78
C SER A 664 75.96 -11.84 15.13
N ARG A 665 75.77 -10.74 15.87
CA ARG A 665 75.19 -9.45 15.48
C ARG A 665 75.74 -8.95 14.13
N PHE A 666 74.90 -8.44 13.24
CA PHE A 666 75.27 -7.32 12.36
C PHE A 666 74.03 -6.52 11.86
N HIS A 667 74.04 -5.22 12.19
CA HIS A 667 73.25 -4.07 11.71
C HIS A 667 71.70 -4.07 11.71
N LEU A 668 71.12 -3.56 12.81
CA LEU A 668 69.73 -3.08 12.92
C LEU A 668 69.54 -1.59 12.55
N ASN A 669 70.58 -0.90 12.07
CA ASN A 669 70.56 0.57 11.90
C ASN A 669 70.15 1.07 10.50
N SER A 670 69.91 0.19 9.53
CA SER A 670 69.44 0.60 8.19
C SER A 670 67.91 0.52 8.01
N PHE A 671 67.19 -0.03 8.99
CA PHE A 671 65.74 -0.22 8.91
C PHE A 671 64.95 1.06 9.25
N THR A 672 65.51 1.91 10.12
CA THR A 672 64.83 3.13 10.59
C THR A 672 64.87 4.27 9.58
N ASN A 673 65.90 4.35 8.74
CA ASN A 673 66.01 5.41 7.72
C ASN A 673 65.16 5.13 6.46
N TYR A 674 64.79 3.88 6.20
CA TYR A 674 63.96 3.53 5.03
C TYR A 674 62.46 3.75 5.28
N LEU A 675 62.00 3.61 6.53
CA LEU A 675 60.62 3.87 6.93
C LEU A 675 60.26 5.36 6.94
N LEU A 676 61.24 6.27 7.00
CA LEU A 676 61.00 7.71 6.94
C LEU A 676 60.79 8.22 5.50
N MET A 677 61.22 7.48 4.48
CA MET A 677 61.06 7.87 3.07
C MET A 677 59.75 7.38 2.43
N ILE A 678 58.97 6.57 3.13
CA ILE A 678 57.65 6.08 2.67
C ILE A 678 56.50 6.96 3.23
N ARG A 679 56.82 8.13 3.83
CA ARG A 679 55.84 9.05 4.41
C ARG A 679 55.83 10.47 3.80
N ILE A 680 56.39 10.61 2.60
CA ILE A 680 56.23 11.77 1.69
C ILE A 680 55.82 11.18 0.34
#